data_AF-A0A971H092-F1
#
_entry.id   AF-A0A971H092-F1
#
_cell.length_a   1.000
_cell.length_b   1.000
_cell.length_c   1.000
_cell.angle_alpha   90.00
_cell.angle_beta   90.00
_cell.angle_gamma   90.00
#
_symmetry.space_group_name_H-M   'P 1'
#
loop_
_entity.id
_entity.type
_entity.pdbx_description
1 polymer ?
#
loop_
_entity_poly.entity_id
_entity_poly.type
_entity_poly.pdbx_seq_one_letter_code
_entity_poly.pdbx_strand_id
1 'polypeptide(L)'
;GQGYADADIQPPLYFKTTDEMLEEFKYLGKQKAEEVVIKNTNLIAEQIEDIKPIPDGTYPPIIEGADEELKDITYNRAKEIYGDPLPSIVKERLDKELNSIISNGYAVMYIIAQKLVWKSLEDGYLVGSRGSVGSSFVATMSGITEVNPLVPHYVCPECKYSEFIEDGSIGSGIDLPDKTCPKCGTLLNKDGHDIPFEVFLGFEGDKEPDIDLNFAGEYQSQAHKYTEELFGHGYVFRAGTIGTIAEKTAYGFVKKYHEQKGINVHPAEINRLVQGCSGIKRTSGQHPGGVMIVPKYKDIYDFTPIQYPADDKESGVITTHFDYNSISGRILKLDILGHDVPTIIRMLEDITGVKPQDIPLDDEKTMKLFTSTEPLGIDSKAINTEVGTLGIPEFGTKFVRQMLVDTQPNTFSELVRISGLSHGTDVWLNNAQNLVRSGTASLSQVISTRDDIMLYLIYSGLDKKRSFKIMENVRKGRGLSEEDEEYMRTLNIPEWYIDSCNKIKYMFPKAHAVAYVMMSFRIAYFKVHYPEAFYTTYFTTKVQDFDAQLILKGKDVVDRRIKELENAYNDLTAKERNQLTVLEVVQEMYARGLSFEKVQLYKSHSEKFLIGDNGIIPPLMGLDGVGETVAKKIVEERSIAEFLSVEDLVSRAKVNKPALEALREHGCLLNLPESNQISLFNI
;
A
#
# COMPACT_ATOMS: atom_id res chain seq x y z
N GLY A 1 1.31 19.65 28.68
CA GLY A 1 1.53 18.36 27.99
C GLY A 1 1.93 17.26 28.95
N GLN A 2 3.09 17.42 29.63
CA GLN A 2 3.63 16.45 30.60
C GLN A 2 3.63 16.96 32.05
N GLY A 3 3.17 18.20 32.32
CA GLY A 3 2.92 18.69 33.68
C GLY A 3 4.14 19.19 34.44
N TYR A 4 5.25 19.48 33.76
CA TYR A 4 6.45 20.05 34.39
C TYR A 4 6.16 21.42 35.01
N ALA A 5 6.44 21.55 36.31
CA ALA A 5 6.17 22.74 37.10
C ALA A 5 7.12 23.91 36.79
N ASP A 6 8.27 23.62 36.20
CA ASP A 6 9.36 24.54 35.85
C ASP A 6 9.38 24.89 34.35
N ALA A 7 8.35 24.51 33.59
CA ALA A 7 8.28 24.80 32.15
C ALA A 7 8.38 26.32 31.83
N ASP A 8 8.00 27.17 32.78
CA ASP A 8 8.06 28.63 32.66
C ASP A 8 9.37 29.24 33.17
N ILE A 9 10.21 28.44 33.83
CA ILE A 9 11.46 28.85 34.47
C ILE A 9 12.60 28.04 33.83
N GLN A 10 12.69 28.14 32.51
CA GLN A 10 13.78 27.49 31.78
C GLN A 10 15.04 28.37 31.83
N PRO A 11 16.22 27.79 32.14
CA PRO A 11 17.47 28.52 31.99
C PRO A 11 17.67 28.94 30.51
N PRO A 12 18.39 30.05 30.25
CA PRO A 12 18.61 30.55 28.90
C PRO A 12 19.61 29.68 28.12
N LEU A 13 19.18 28.47 27.74
CA LEU A 13 19.95 27.48 27.00
C LEU A 13 19.83 27.69 25.48
N TYR A 14 20.25 28.85 25.00
CA TYR A 14 20.36 29.15 23.56
C TYR A 14 21.82 29.08 23.10
N PHE A 15 22.04 29.10 21.78
CA PHE A 15 23.39 29.14 21.22
C PHE A 15 24.01 30.54 21.43
N LYS A 16 24.78 30.68 22.51
CA LYS A 16 25.48 31.91 22.87
C LYS A 16 26.65 32.18 21.94
N THR A 17 26.88 33.46 21.67
CA THR A 17 28.11 33.95 21.04
C THR A 17 29.29 33.80 21.99
N THR A 18 30.51 33.78 21.42
CA THR A 18 31.74 33.77 22.21
C THR A 18 31.81 34.96 23.19
N ASP A 19 31.35 36.15 22.78
CA ASP A 19 31.35 37.34 23.63
C ASP A 19 30.38 37.23 24.80
N GLU A 20 29.16 36.71 24.57
CA GLU A 20 28.20 36.43 25.64
C GLU A 20 28.77 35.41 26.64
N MET A 21 29.43 34.35 26.14
CA MET A 21 30.10 33.36 26.99
C MET A 21 31.25 33.99 27.79
N LEU A 22 32.06 34.87 27.20
CA LEU A 22 33.14 35.56 27.93
C LEU A 22 32.60 36.45 29.07
N GLU A 23 31.50 37.17 28.84
CA GLU A 23 30.88 37.99 29.87
C GLU A 23 30.27 37.13 31.00
N GLU A 24 29.66 35.98 30.68
CA GLU A 24 29.16 35.04 31.69
C GLU A 24 30.28 34.42 32.54
N PHE A 25 31.44 34.15 31.94
CA PHE A 25 32.60 33.58 32.64
C PHE A 25 33.54 34.62 33.27
N LYS A 26 33.17 35.90 33.25
CA LYS A 26 33.97 37.02 33.78
C LYS A 26 34.36 36.88 35.24
N TYR A 27 33.56 36.18 36.04
CA TYR A 27 33.85 35.90 37.45
C TYR A 27 35.14 35.09 37.66
N LEU A 28 35.64 34.39 36.64
CA LEU A 28 36.93 33.68 36.66
C LEU A 28 38.13 34.61 36.40
N GLY A 29 37.89 35.86 36.01
CA GLY A 29 38.92 36.79 35.54
C GLY A 29 39.25 36.62 34.05
N LYS A 30 39.67 37.70 33.39
CA LYS A 30 39.84 37.79 31.93
C LYS A 30 40.67 36.64 31.34
N GLN A 31 41.85 36.38 31.91
CA GLN A 31 42.75 35.34 31.41
C GLN A 31 42.12 33.96 31.48
N LYS A 32 41.43 33.63 32.58
CA LYS A 32 40.83 32.31 32.77
C LYS A 32 39.56 32.13 31.95
N ALA A 33 38.78 33.21 31.77
CA ALA A 33 37.62 33.22 30.88
C ALA A 33 38.03 32.96 29.42
N GLU A 34 39.04 33.67 28.91
CA GLU A 34 39.60 33.43 27.57
C GLU A 34 40.16 32.00 27.43
N GLU A 35 40.80 31.48 28.47
CA GLU A 35 41.30 30.11 28.49
C GLU A 35 40.17 29.07 28.33
N VAL A 36 39.09 29.16 29.13
CA VAL A 36 38.04 28.13 29.11
C VAL A 36 37.05 28.29 27.97
N VAL A 37 36.74 29.52 27.54
CA VAL A 37 35.73 29.79 26.51
C VAL A 37 36.31 29.67 25.10
N ILE A 38 37.57 30.07 24.90
CA ILE A 38 38.20 30.11 23.56
C ILE A 38 39.30 29.06 23.47
N LYS A 39 40.34 29.16 24.32
CA LYS A 39 41.56 28.36 24.12
C LYS A 39 41.27 26.87 24.24
N ASN A 40 40.62 26.45 25.33
CA ASN A 40 40.35 25.05 25.61
C ASN A 40 39.31 24.47 24.65
N THR A 41 38.27 25.22 24.27
CA THR A 41 37.25 24.77 23.31
C THR A 41 37.85 24.57 21.92
N ASN A 42 38.72 25.49 21.45
CA ASN A 42 39.45 25.31 20.20
C ASN A 42 40.47 24.16 20.29
N LEU A 43 41.19 24.01 21.40
CA LEU A 43 42.07 22.87 21.61
C LEU A 43 41.33 21.53 21.55
N ILE A 44 40.09 21.46 22.05
CA ILE A 44 39.26 20.26 21.92
C ILE A 44 38.82 20.08 20.47
N ALA A 45 38.36 21.14 19.79
CA ALA A 45 37.97 21.05 18.39
C ALA A 45 39.12 20.60 17.48
N GLU A 46 40.35 21.07 17.73
CA GLU A 46 41.57 20.68 17.02
C GLU A 46 41.98 19.21 17.25
N GLN A 47 41.51 18.58 18.34
CA GLN A 47 41.72 17.15 18.62
C GLN A 47 40.75 16.24 17.87
N ILE A 48 39.68 16.79 17.29
CA ILE A 48 38.68 16.02 16.55
C ILE A 48 39.10 15.92 15.09
N GLU A 49 39.21 14.70 14.58
CA GLU A 49 39.44 14.45 13.15
C GLU A 49 38.20 14.77 12.30
N ASP A 50 38.38 14.91 10.99
CA ASP A 50 37.25 15.06 10.07
C ASP A 50 36.55 13.70 9.87
N ILE A 51 35.44 13.51 10.59
CA ILE A 51 34.67 12.26 10.59
C ILE A 51 33.53 12.36 9.59
N LYS A 52 33.48 11.43 8.63
CA LYS A 52 32.30 11.21 7.81
C LYS A 52 31.32 10.27 8.53
N PRO A 53 30.14 10.76 8.98
CA PRO A 53 29.21 9.94 9.77
C PRO A 53 28.50 8.86 8.94
N ILE A 54 28.46 9.02 7.62
CA ILE A 54 27.88 8.05 6.68
C ILE A 54 28.92 7.81 5.57
N PRO A 55 29.28 6.56 5.27
CA PRO A 55 30.26 6.25 4.24
C PRO A 55 29.74 6.62 2.84
N ASP A 56 30.65 6.88 1.91
CA ASP A 56 30.32 7.06 0.49
C ASP A 56 30.15 5.71 -0.22
N GLY A 57 29.42 5.69 -1.34
CA GLY A 57 29.22 4.51 -2.19
C GLY A 57 28.03 3.62 -1.80
N THR A 58 27.88 2.51 -2.52
CA THR A 58 26.81 1.53 -2.34
C THR A 58 27.44 0.16 -2.04
N TYR A 59 26.87 -0.56 -1.06
CA TYR A 59 27.40 -1.80 -0.51
C TYR A 59 26.34 -2.91 -0.64
N PRO A 60 26.17 -3.50 -1.84
CA PRO A 60 25.15 -4.52 -2.08
C PRO A 60 25.54 -5.86 -1.43
N PRO A 61 24.56 -6.68 -1.01
CA PRO A 61 24.82 -8.06 -0.60
C PRO A 61 25.34 -8.90 -1.78
N ILE A 62 26.17 -9.89 -1.48
CA ILE A 62 26.72 -10.83 -2.46
C ILE A 62 26.13 -12.21 -2.19
N ILE A 63 25.50 -12.81 -3.20
CA ILE A 63 25.06 -14.20 -3.22
C ILE A 63 25.79 -14.89 -4.36
N GLU A 64 26.60 -15.91 -4.04
CA GLU A 64 27.37 -16.66 -5.03
C GLU A 64 26.43 -17.35 -6.03
N GLY A 65 26.70 -17.21 -7.33
CA GLY A 65 25.90 -17.80 -8.39
C GLY A 65 24.60 -17.05 -8.74
N ALA A 66 24.27 -15.94 -8.07
CA ALA A 66 23.00 -15.23 -8.31
C ALA A 66 22.81 -14.75 -9.76
N ASP A 67 23.90 -14.32 -10.42
CA ASP A 67 23.85 -13.85 -11.81
C ASP A 67 23.49 -14.98 -12.78
N GLU A 68 24.12 -16.15 -12.62
CA GLU A 68 23.85 -17.34 -13.44
C GLU A 68 22.47 -17.91 -13.12
N GLU A 69 22.10 -18.02 -11.85
CA GLU A 69 20.78 -18.48 -11.40
C GLU A 69 19.66 -17.62 -11.99
N LEU A 70 19.80 -16.28 -11.95
CA LEU A 70 18.79 -15.38 -12.51
C LEU A 70 18.66 -15.56 -14.02
N LYS A 71 19.78 -15.67 -14.72
CA LYS A 71 19.80 -15.89 -16.16
C LYS A 71 19.13 -17.22 -16.53
N ASP A 72 19.44 -18.29 -15.81
CA ASP A 72 18.90 -19.62 -16.10
C ASP A 72 17.40 -19.69 -15.82
N ILE A 73 16.94 -19.22 -14.66
CA ILE A 73 15.50 -19.22 -14.31
C ILE A 73 14.70 -18.44 -15.35
N THR A 74 15.18 -17.25 -15.74
CA THR A 74 14.46 -16.37 -16.67
C THR A 74 14.42 -16.92 -18.09
N TYR A 75 15.54 -17.44 -18.60
CA TYR A 75 15.59 -18.04 -19.93
C TYR A 75 14.79 -19.34 -20.02
N ASN A 76 14.87 -20.19 -19.00
CA ASN A 76 14.11 -21.44 -18.96
C ASN A 76 12.61 -21.14 -18.97
N ARG A 77 12.16 -20.21 -18.12
CA ARG A 77 10.75 -19.83 -18.07
C ARG A 77 10.27 -19.18 -19.37
N ALA A 78 11.08 -18.31 -19.97
CA ALA A 78 10.74 -17.70 -21.25
C ALA A 78 10.60 -18.75 -22.36
N LYS A 79 11.47 -19.77 -22.40
CA LYS A 79 11.39 -20.86 -23.38
C LYS A 79 10.16 -21.75 -23.17
N GLU A 80 9.76 -21.99 -21.92
CA GLU A 80 8.52 -22.73 -21.62
C GLU A 80 7.27 -22.02 -22.16
N ILE A 81 7.27 -20.68 -22.19
CA ILE A 81 6.13 -19.87 -22.62
C ILE A 81 6.18 -19.58 -24.12
N TYR A 82 7.32 -19.09 -24.63
CA TYR A 82 7.48 -18.56 -25.98
C TYR A 82 8.22 -19.50 -26.95
N GLY A 83 8.69 -20.66 -26.48
CA GLY A 83 9.36 -21.68 -27.29
C GLY A 83 10.89 -21.54 -27.36
N ASP A 84 11.54 -22.53 -27.99
CA ASP A 84 12.99 -22.56 -28.23
C ASP A 84 13.24 -22.84 -29.74
N PRO A 85 13.84 -21.90 -30.51
CA PRO A 85 14.39 -20.61 -30.09
C PRO A 85 13.31 -19.57 -29.73
N LEU A 86 13.66 -18.64 -28.84
CA LEU A 86 12.79 -17.52 -28.46
C LEU A 86 12.53 -16.58 -29.66
N PRO A 87 11.32 -15.97 -29.74
CA PRO A 87 11.06 -14.85 -30.64
C PRO A 87 12.06 -13.70 -30.43
N SER A 88 12.41 -12.98 -31.51
CA SER A 88 13.42 -11.90 -31.45
C SER A 88 13.10 -10.85 -30.39
N ILE A 89 11.84 -10.39 -30.32
CA ILE A 89 11.38 -9.38 -29.36
C ILE A 89 11.59 -9.83 -27.90
N VAL A 90 11.36 -11.11 -27.60
CA VAL A 90 11.53 -11.70 -26.26
C VAL A 90 13.01 -11.82 -25.93
N LYS A 91 13.80 -12.34 -26.87
CA LYS A 91 15.25 -12.52 -26.69
C LYS A 91 15.96 -11.18 -26.50
N GLU A 92 15.68 -10.20 -27.36
CA GLU A 92 16.27 -8.86 -27.28
C GLU A 92 15.91 -8.16 -25.97
N ARG A 93 14.65 -8.30 -25.51
CA ARG A 93 14.22 -7.78 -24.21
C ARG A 93 14.99 -8.41 -23.07
N LEU A 94 15.05 -9.74 -23.00
CA LEU A 94 15.78 -10.45 -21.93
C LEU A 94 17.27 -10.12 -21.92
N ASP A 95 17.92 -10.15 -23.09
CA ASP A 95 19.36 -9.86 -23.20
C ASP A 95 19.66 -8.44 -22.72
N LYS A 96 18.86 -7.45 -23.12
CA LYS A 96 19.04 -6.06 -22.68
C LYS A 96 18.86 -5.93 -21.17
N GLU A 97 17.78 -6.46 -20.62
CA GLU A 97 17.45 -6.31 -19.20
C GLU A 97 18.44 -7.08 -18.31
N LEU A 98 18.74 -8.34 -18.62
CA LEU A 98 19.69 -9.15 -17.84
C LEU A 98 21.08 -8.50 -17.82
N ASN A 99 21.56 -8.01 -18.97
CA ASN A 99 22.84 -7.31 -19.02
C ASN A 99 22.84 -6.08 -18.11
N SER A 100 21.77 -5.27 -18.14
CA SER A 100 21.64 -4.09 -17.29
C SER A 100 21.56 -4.44 -15.80
N ILE A 101 20.80 -5.47 -15.44
CA ILE A 101 20.61 -5.91 -14.04
C ILE A 101 21.92 -6.48 -13.48
N ILE A 102 22.59 -7.35 -14.22
CA ILE A 102 23.82 -8.01 -13.80
C ILE A 102 24.99 -7.02 -13.74
N SER A 103 25.17 -6.18 -14.78
CA SER A 103 26.29 -5.23 -14.82
C SER A 103 26.24 -4.19 -13.70
N ASN A 104 25.04 -3.87 -13.20
CA ASN A 104 24.83 -2.93 -12.10
C ASN A 104 24.71 -3.64 -10.73
N GLY A 105 24.91 -4.96 -10.66
CA GLY A 105 24.94 -5.71 -9.40
C GLY A 105 23.57 -5.92 -8.75
N TYR A 106 22.47 -5.82 -9.50
CA TYR A 106 21.10 -5.95 -8.98
C TYR A 106 20.53 -7.37 -9.09
N ALA A 107 21.25 -8.33 -9.66
CA ALA A 107 20.77 -9.71 -9.81
C ALA A 107 20.43 -10.36 -8.46
N VAL A 108 21.24 -10.06 -7.44
CA VAL A 108 21.01 -10.51 -6.06
C VAL A 108 19.62 -10.07 -5.58
N MET A 109 19.22 -8.82 -5.81
CA MET A 109 17.89 -8.32 -5.42
C MET A 109 16.75 -9.12 -6.03
N TYR A 110 16.89 -9.47 -7.31
CA TYR A 110 15.89 -10.26 -8.03
C TYR A 110 15.77 -11.66 -7.46
N ILE A 111 16.90 -12.34 -7.22
CA ILE A 111 16.90 -13.68 -6.62
C ILE A 111 16.27 -13.66 -5.23
N ILE A 112 16.56 -12.65 -4.41
CA ILE A 112 15.96 -12.56 -3.07
C ILE A 112 14.45 -12.35 -3.15
N ALA A 113 14.00 -11.42 -3.99
CA ALA A 113 12.59 -11.15 -4.19
C ALA A 113 11.86 -12.40 -4.71
N GLN A 114 12.47 -13.13 -5.65
CA GLN A 114 11.95 -14.39 -6.17
C GLN A 114 11.82 -15.44 -5.06
N LYS A 115 12.85 -15.63 -4.22
CA LYS A 115 12.81 -16.59 -3.11
C LYS A 115 11.71 -16.23 -2.11
N LEU A 116 11.52 -14.94 -1.81
CA LEU A 116 10.45 -14.46 -0.93
C LEU A 116 9.05 -14.74 -1.52
N VAL A 117 8.86 -14.48 -2.81
CA VAL A 117 7.58 -14.76 -3.48
C VAL A 117 7.29 -16.25 -3.53
N TRP A 118 8.27 -17.08 -3.90
CA TRP A 118 8.10 -18.54 -3.94
C TRP A 118 7.79 -19.11 -2.58
N LYS A 119 8.50 -18.68 -1.54
CA LYS A 119 8.24 -19.11 -0.17
C LYS A 119 6.81 -18.76 0.28
N SER A 120 6.35 -17.55 -0.04
CA SER A 120 4.96 -17.13 0.23
C SER A 120 3.94 -18.01 -0.51
N LEU A 121 4.18 -18.30 -1.79
CA LEU A 121 3.30 -19.14 -2.60
C LEU A 121 3.25 -20.59 -2.10
N GLU A 122 4.40 -21.16 -1.71
CA GLU A 122 4.51 -22.49 -1.09
C GLU A 122 3.72 -22.57 0.22
N ASP A 123 3.72 -21.49 1.00
CA ASP A 123 2.95 -21.36 2.24
C ASP A 123 1.47 -20.98 2.00
N GLY A 124 1.05 -20.89 0.73
CA GLY A 124 -0.33 -20.68 0.31
C GLY A 124 -0.76 -19.22 0.13
N TYR A 125 0.15 -18.25 0.26
CA TYR A 125 -0.14 -16.82 0.16
C TYR A 125 0.34 -16.23 -1.16
N LEU A 126 -0.60 -15.73 -1.97
CA LEU A 126 -0.28 -14.93 -3.15
C LEU A 126 0.44 -13.64 -2.75
N VAL A 127 1.41 -13.22 -3.56
CA VAL A 127 2.09 -11.93 -3.39
C VAL A 127 1.60 -10.98 -4.48
N GLY A 128 1.08 -9.83 -4.07
CA GLY A 128 0.71 -8.76 -4.99
C GLY A 128 1.96 -8.04 -5.51
N SER A 129 2.03 -7.84 -6.82
CA SER A 129 3.08 -7.02 -7.44
C SER A 129 2.87 -5.54 -7.10
N ARG A 130 3.95 -4.77 -6.90
CA ARG A 130 3.86 -3.33 -6.61
C ARG A 130 5.02 -2.55 -7.22
N GLY A 131 4.74 -1.30 -7.53
CA GLY A 131 5.77 -0.32 -7.90
C GLY A 131 6.23 -0.49 -9.34
N SER A 132 7.50 -0.20 -9.61
CA SER A 132 8.06 -0.26 -10.96
C SER A 132 8.67 -1.60 -11.35
N VAL A 133 8.73 -2.59 -10.45
CA VAL A 133 9.31 -3.90 -10.78
C VAL A 133 8.56 -4.60 -11.92
N GLY A 134 7.25 -4.34 -12.05
CA GLY A 134 6.43 -4.82 -13.18
C GLY A 134 6.80 -4.23 -14.54
N SER A 135 7.73 -3.27 -14.61
CA SER A 135 8.32 -2.80 -15.87
C SER A 135 9.43 -3.73 -16.39
N SER A 136 9.89 -4.70 -15.59
CA SER A 136 10.98 -5.63 -15.92
C SER A 136 10.44 -6.98 -16.38
N PHE A 137 10.75 -7.37 -17.61
CA PHE A 137 10.38 -8.68 -18.15
C PHE A 137 11.18 -9.80 -17.47
N VAL A 138 12.41 -9.52 -17.04
CA VAL A 138 13.20 -10.40 -16.16
C VAL A 138 12.47 -10.65 -14.85
N ALA A 139 11.78 -9.66 -14.28
CA ALA A 139 10.97 -9.85 -13.07
C ALA A 139 9.77 -10.77 -13.35
N THR A 140 9.11 -10.61 -14.51
CA THR A 140 8.01 -11.49 -14.93
C THR A 140 8.51 -12.93 -15.08
N MET A 141 9.61 -13.15 -15.78
CA MET A 141 10.16 -14.50 -16.06
C MET A 141 10.81 -15.16 -14.84
N SER A 142 11.22 -14.39 -13.83
CA SER A 142 11.66 -14.93 -12.53
C SER A 142 10.51 -15.16 -11.55
N GLY A 143 9.27 -14.77 -11.90
CA GLY A 143 8.09 -14.97 -11.06
C GLY A 143 7.98 -13.97 -9.90
N ILE A 144 8.66 -12.82 -9.97
CA ILE A 144 8.57 -11.75 -8.97
C ILE A 144 7.29 -10.93 -9.15
N THR A 145 6.81 -10.80 -10.40
CA THR A 145 5.63 -10.01 -10.77
C THR A 145 4.76 -10.75 -11.78
N GLU A 146 3.44 -10.60 -11.66
CA GLU A 146 2.48 -11.11 -12.65
C GLU A 146 2.33 -10.17 -13.87
N VAL A 147 2.83 -8.94 -13.76
CA VAL A 147 2.75 -7.95 -14.85
C VAL A 147 3.74 -8.32 -15.94
N ASN A 148 3.27 -8.51 -17.18
CA ASN A 148 4.12 -8.72 -18.35
C ASN A 148 4.32 -7.39 -19.13
N PRO A 149 5.53 -6.82 -19.14
CA PRO A 149 5.78 -5.52 -19.74
C PRO A 149 6.03 -5.55 -21.25
N LEU A 150 5.95 -6.72 -21.91
CA LEU A 150 6.02 -6.79 -23.36
C LEU A 150 4.84 -6.07 -24.01
N VAL A 151 4.96 -5.78 -25.31
CA VAL A 151 3.84 -5.28 -26.11
C VAL A 151 2.68 -6.29 -26.12
N PRO A 152 1.43 -5.88 -26.35
CA PRO A 152 0.28 -6.78 -26.45
C PRO A 152 0.55 -7.92 -27.42
N HIS A 153 0.27 -9.15 -27.01
CA HIS A 153 0.54 -10.32 -27.83
C HIS A 153 -0.36 -11.50 -27.49
N TYR A 154 -0.47 -12.40 -28.47
CA TYR A 154 -0.98 -13.74 -28.26
C TYR A 154 0.16 -14.72 -28.01
N VAL A 155 -0.08 -15.73 -27.17
CA VAL A 155 0.82 -16.88 -27.01
C VAL A 155 0.02 -18.17 -26.88
N CYS A 156 0.40 -19.20 -27.62
CA CYS A 156 -0.24 -20.50 -27.57
C CYS A 156 0.31 -21.33 -26.41
N PRO A 157 -0.53 -21.78 -25.45
CA PRO A 157 -0.06 -22.56 -24.32
C PRO A 157 0.52 -23.92 -24.73
N GLU A 158 0.11 -24.48 -25.87
CA GLU A 158 0.58 -25.78 -26.35
C GLU A 158 1.76 -25.69 -27.31
N CYS A 159 1.56 -25.13 -28.51
CA CYS A 159 2.59 -25.15 -29.56
C CYS A 159 3.57 -23.96 -29.51
N LYS A 160 3.42 -23.07 -28.52
CA LYS A 160 4.29 -21.91 -28.27
C LYS A 160 4.35 -20.88 -29.41
N TYR A 161 3.39 -20.92 -30.34
CA TYR A 161 3.21 -19.85 -31.31
C TYR A 161 2.91 -18.53 -30.60
N SER A 162 3.57 -17.45 -31.02
CA SER A 162 3.35 -16.10 -30.50
C SER A 162 3.15 -15.08 -31.63
N GLU A 163 2.32 -14.08 -31.39
CA GLU A 163 2.02 -12.98 -32.32
C GLU A 163 1.97 -11.66 -31.55
N PHE A 164 2.89 -10.73 -31.87
CA PHE A 164 3.07 -9.46 -31.15
C PHE A 164 2.48 -8.29 -31.95
N ILE A 165 1.84 -7.36 -31.25
CA ILE A 165 1.21 -6.17 -31.82
C ILE A 165 2.04 -4.93 -31.40
N GLU A 166 2.85 -4.43 -32.32
CA GLU A 166 3.84 -3.35 -32.07
C GLU A 166 3.39 -1.97 -32.56
N ASP A 167 2.20 -1.85 -33.16
CA ASP A 167 1.71 -0.61 -33.77
C ASP A 167 1.12 0.40 -32.76
N GLY A 168 1.06 0.02 -31.47
CA GLY A 168 0.50 0.85 -30.40
C GLY A 168 -1.02 1.01 -30.45
N SER A 169 -1.73 0.27 -31.31
CA SER A 169 -3.18 0.35 -31.45
C SER A 169 -3.95 -0.24 -30.27
N ILE A 170 -3.31 -1.15 -29.53
CA ILE A 170 -3.88 -1.86 -28.37
C ILE A 170 -3.07 -1.49 -27.13
N GLY A 171 -3.75 -1.12 -26.04
CA GLY A 171 -3.09 -0.69 -24.80
C GLY A 171 -2.64 -1.83 -23.88
N SER A 172 -3.28 -3.00 -23.98
CA SER A 172 -3.02 -4.20 -23.18
C SER A 172 -3.43 -5.45 -23.95
N GLY A 173 -2.67 -6.53 -23.83
CA GLY A 173 -2.99 -7.84 -24.42
C GLY A 173 -4.34 -8.37 -23.93
N ILE A 174 -4.74 -8.05 -22.71
CA ILE A 174 -6.06 -8.42 -22.17
C ILE A 174 -7.22 -7.89 -23.05
N ASP A 175 -7.02 -6.76 -23.72
CA ASP A 175 -8.02 -6.14 -24.60
C ASP A 175 -8.11 -6.81 -25.98
N LEU A 176 -7.22 -7.78 -26.27
CA LEU A 176 -7.27 -8.52 -27.52
C LEU A 176 -8.51 -9.44 -27.55
N PRO A 177 -9.18 -9.56 -28.70
CA PRO A 177 -10.29 -10.51 -28.85
C PRO A 177 -9.79 -11.95 -28.75
N ASP A 178 -10.67 -12.87 -28.37
CA ASP A 178 -10.32 -14.29 -28.35
C ASP A 178 -9.96 -14.78 -29.76
N LYS A 179 -8.85 -15.51 -29.85
CA LYS A 179 -8.29 -16.00 -31.13
C LYS A 179 -7.78 -17.42 -30.95
N THR A 180 -8.04 -18.28 -31.93
CA THR A 180 -7.50 -19.64 -31.97
C THR A 180 -6.12 -19.66 -32.63
N CYS A 181 -5.26 -20.55 -32.15
CA CYS A 181 -3.91 -20.69 -32.65
C CYS A 181 -3.93 -21.16 -34.12
N PRO A 182 -3.29 -20.44 -35.05
CA PRO A 182 -3.28 -20.83 -36.45
C PRO A 182 -2.47 -22.11 -36.73
N LYS A 183 -1.66 -22.57 -35.76
CA LYS A 183 -0.83 -23.78 -35.91
C LYS A 183 -1.46 -25.06 -35.35
N CYS A 184 -2.14 -24.98 -34.21
CA CYS A 184 -2.67 -26.17 -33.52
C CYS A 184 -4.16 -26.08 -33.16
N GLY A 185 -4.82 -24.94 -33.39
CA GLY A 185 -6.24 -24.75 -33.10
C GLY A 185 -6.58 -24.41 -31.64
N THR A 186 -5.64 -24.58 -30.71
CA THR A 186 -5.83 -24.26 -29.28
C THR A 186 -6.08 -22.76 -29.08
N LEU A 187 -6.95 -22.39 -28.13
CA LEU A 187 -7.21 -20.99 -27.79
C LEU A 187 -5.90 -20.31 -27.35
N LEU A 188 -5.65 -19.11 -27.86
CA LEU A 188 -4.46 -18.34 -27.53
C LEU A 188 -4.64 -17.62 -26.20
N ASN A 189 -3.60 -17.63 -25.36
CA ASN A 189 -3.51 -16.74 -24.22
C ASN A 189 -3.17 -15.33 -24.71
N LYS A 190 -3.55 -14.33 -23.92
CA LYS A 190 -3.41 -12.91 -24.21
C LYS A 190 -2.63 -12.23 -23.11
N ASP A 191 -1.59 -11.47 -23.45
CA ASP A 191 -0.72 -10.85 -22.44
C ASP A 191 0.05 -9.64 -23.01
N GLY A 192 0.75 -8.92 -22.14
CA GLY A 192 1.61 -7.78 -22.49
C GLY A 192 0.92 -6.43 -22.31
N HIS A 193 1.54 -5.54 -21.56
CA HIS A 193 0.97 -4.22 -21.22
C HIS A 193 1.76 -3.03 -21.75
N ASP A 194 2.71 -3.25 -22.65
CA ASP A 194 3.61 -2.24 -23.25
C ASP A 194 4.19 -1.28 -22.20
N ILE A 195 5.14 -1.79 -21.41
CA ILE A 195 5.77 -1.05 -20.31
C ILE A 195 7.29 -1.02 -20.53
N PRO A 196 7.90 0.18 -20.64
CA PRO A 196 9.34 0.31 -20.89
C PRO A 196 10.16 -0.04 -19.63
N PHE A 197 11.20 -0.84 -19.83
CA PHE A 197 12.12 -1.27 -18.76
C PHE A 197 12.81 -0.09 -18.05
N GLU A 198 13.12 0.96 -18.79
CA GLU A 198 13.85 2.13 -18.30
C GLU A 198 13.10 2.88 -17.20
N VAL A 199 11.79 2.68 -17.07
CA VAL A 199 11.01 3.20 -15.95
C VAL A 199 11.46 2.58 -14.61
N PHE A 200 12.02 1.37 -14.64
CA PHE A 200 12.60 0.70 -13.49
C PHE A 200 14.02 1.20 -13.19
N LEU A 201 14.98 0.97 -14.09
CA LEU A 201 16.43 1.17 -13.86
C LEU A 201 17.06 2.37 -14.59
N GLY A 202 16.28 3.16 -15.32
CA GLY A 202 16.82 4.19 -16.21
C GLY A 202 17.46 3.58 -17.47
N PHE A 203 18.21 4.39 -18.22
CA PHE A 203 18.88 3.94 -19.44
C PHE A 203 20.26 3.36 -19.18
N GLU A 204 20.94 3.85 -18.14
CA GLU A 204 22.33 3.49 -17.84
C GLU A 204 22.46 2.71 -16.53
N GLY A 205 21.35 2.32 -15.89
CA GLY A 205 21.38 1.80 -14.52
C GLY A 205 21.61 2.91 -13.48
N ASP A 206 21.40 4.16 -13.87
CA ASP A 206 21.63 5.35 -13.05
C ASP A 206 20.57 5.57 -11.96
N LYS A 207 19.54 4.71 -11.95
CA LYS A 207 18.48 4.72 -10.94
C LYS A 207 18.54 3.45 -10.12
N GLU A 208 18.59 3.61 -8.79
CA GLU A 208 18.48 2.51 -7.85
C GLU A 208 17.08 1.86 -7.94
N PRO A 209 16.99 0.53 -8.11
CA PRO A 209 15.73 -0.19 -8.18
C PRO A 209 15.10 -0.32 -6.79
N ASP A 210 13.77 -0.16 -6.71
CA ASP A 210 12.98 -0.49 -5.53
C ASP A 210 12.07 -1.66 -5.89
N ILE A 211 12.28 -2.81 -5.24
CA ILE A 211 11.43 -4.00 -5.42
C ILE A 211 10.42 -4.03 -4.28
N ASP A 212 9.20 -3.60 -4.60
CA ASP A 212 8.07 -3.57 -3.68
C ASP A 212 7.24 -4.84 -3.83
N LEU A 213 7.01 -5.55 -2.73
CA LEU A 213 6.18 -6.75 -2.69
C LEU A 213 5.07 -6.58 -1.65
N ASN A 214 3.82 -6.79 -2.07
CA ASN A 214 2.66 -6.77 -1.19
C ASN A 214 2.35 -8.20 -0.73
N PHE A 215 2.71 -8.53 0.50
CA PHE A 215 2.34 -9.77 1.16
C PHE A 215 0.99 -9.62 1.89
N ALA A 216 0.32 -10.73 2.15
CA ALA A 216 -0.82 -10.75 3.07
C ALA A 216 -0.38 -10.22 4.44
N GLY A 217 -1.20 -9.37 5.06
CA GLY A 217 -0.85 -8.74 6.34
C GLY A 217 -0.47 -9.75 7.44
N GLU A 218 -1.16 -10.89 7.48
CA GLU A 218 -0.87 -11.99 8.42
C GLU A 218 0.44 -12.74 8.11
N TYR A 219 0.88 -12.74 6.85
CA TYR A 219 2.09 -13.43 6.40
C TYR A 219 3.34 -12.53 6.42
N GLN A 220 3.17 -11.21 6.44
CA GLN A 220 4.26 -10.23 6.35
C GLN A 220 5.42 -10.53 7.33
N SER A 221 5.07 -10.85 8.58
CA SER A 221 6.07 -11.16 9.62
C SER A 221 6.86 -12.44 9.33
N GLN A 222 6.26 -13.43 8.65
CA GLN A 222 6.93 -14.65 8.23
C GLN A 222 7.88 -14.38 7.05
N ALA A 223 7.46 -13.56 6.10
CA ALA A 223 8.33 -13.10 5.00
C ALA A 223 9.56 -12.35 5.54
N HIS A 224 9.39 -11.51 6.57
CA HIS A 224 10.50 -10.85 7.24
C HIS A 224 11.45 -11.84 7.92
N LYS A 225 10.96 -12.84 8.65
CA LYS A 225 11.81 -13.88 9.26
C LYS A 225 12.59 -14.66 8.21
N TYR A 226 11.98 -14.96 7.07
CA TYR A 226 12.65 -15.64 5.98
C TYR A 226 13.85 -14.84 5.42
N THR A 227 13.81 -13.51 5.46
CA THR A 227 15.01 -12.72 5.11
C THR A 227 16.17 -12.95 6.08
N GLU A 228 15.93 -13.16 7.37
CA GLU A 228 16.99 -13.51 8.33
C GLU A 228 17.57 -14.90 8.05
N GLU A 229 16.76 -15.86 7.57
CA GLU A 229 17.24 -17.17 7.14
C GLU A 229 18.14 -17.06 5.89
N LEU A 230 17.79 -16.19 4.95
CA LEU A 230 18.55 -15.99 3.71
C LEU A 230 19.92 -15.30 3.95
N PHE A 231 19.97 -14.25 4.77
CA PHE A 231 21.20 -13.48 4.98
C PHE A 231 21.98 -13.85 6.24
N GLY A 232 21.33 -14.50 7.18
CA GLY A 232 21.86 -14.78 8.51
C GLY A 232 21.40 -13.75 9.54
N HIS A 233 21.21 -14.23 10.77
CA HIS A 233 20.87 -13.41 11.91
C HIS A 233 21.94 -12.32 12.14
N GLY A 234 21.50 -11.08 12.38
CA GLY A 234 22.38 -9.92 12.57
C GLY A 234 22.80 -9.19 11.29
N TYR A 235 22.33 -9.63 10.11
CA TYR A 235 22.56 -8.93 8.83
C TYR A 235 21.28 -8.31 8.26
N VAL A 236 20.19 -8.36 9.01
CA VAL A 236 18.86 -7.92 8.60
C VAL A 236 18.26 -7.10 9.71
N PHE A 237 17.84 -5.87 9.41
CA PHE A 237 17.29 -4.93 10.38
C PHE A 237 16.03 -4.28 9.85
N ARG A 238 15.08 -3.95 10.72
CA ARG A 238 13.96 -3.11 10.31
C ARG A 238 14.43 -1.68 10.10
N ALA A 239 13.96 -1.02 9.05
CA ALA A 239 14.20 0.42 8.92
C ALA A 239 13.49 1.15 10.08
N GLY A 240 14.23 1.96 10.84
CA GLY A 240 13.67 2.79 11.89
C GLY A 240 12.96 4.03 11.34
N THR A 241 12.01 4.56 12.10
CA THR A 241 11.34 5.82 11.80
C THR A 241 11.42 6.79 12.98
N ILE A 242 11.58 8.08 12.69
CA ILE A 242 11.57 9.14 13.69
C ILE A 242 10.22 9.86 13.63
N GLY A 243 9.37 9.64 14.64
CA GLY A 243 8.08 10.30 14.75
C GLY A 243 8.25 11.72 15.28
N THR A 244 7.88 12.71 14.47
CA THR A 244 7.97 14.14 14.83
C THR A 244 6.62 14.72 15.22
N ILE A 245 6.64 15.88 15.89
CA ILE A 245 5.40 16.62 16.18
C ILE A 245 4.90 17.24 14.88
N ALA A 246 3.77 16.74 14.38
CA ALA A 246 3.04 17.33 13.26
C ALA A 246 2.21 18.55 13.70
N GLU A 247 1.88 19.45 12.76
CA GLU A 247 1.18 20.72 13.04
C GLU A 247 -0.10 20.56 13.86
N LYS A 248 -0.94 19.55 13.54
CA LYS A 248 -2.19 19.29 14.28
C LYS A 248 -1.93 18.94 15.75
N THR A 249 -0.85 18.19 16.01
CA THR A 249 -0.45 17.83 17.38
C THR A 249 0.12 19.04 18.11
N ALA A 250 1.00 19.80 17.45
CA ALA A 250 1.54 21.05 17.97
C ALA A 250 0.42 22.03 18.33
N TYR A 251 -0.60 22.18 17.49
CA TYR A 251 -1.76 23.02 17.75
C TYR A 251 -2.48 22.61 19.04
N GLY A 252 -2.70 21.30 19.22
CA GLY A 252 -3.25 20.75 20.46
C GLY A 252 -2.40 21.06 21.70
N PHE A 253 -1.07 20.99 21.59
CA PHE A 253 -0.16 21.33 22.68
C PHE A 253 -0.20 22.81 23.05
N VAL A 254 -0.10 23.70 22.05
CA VAL A 254 -0.13 25.16 22.25
C VAL A 254 -1.46 25.58 22.85
N LYS A 255 -2.58 25.08 22.32
CA LYS A 255 -3.92 25.41 22.83
C LYS A 255 -4.09 24.95 24.28
N LYS A 256 -3.76 23.69 24.57
CA LYS A 256 -3.87 23.14 25.93
C LYS A 256 -3.00 23.87 26.94
N TYR A 257 -1.79 24.30 26.55
CA TYR A 257 -0.91 25.09 27.40
C TYR A 257 -1.53 26.45 27.78
N HIS A 258 -2.13 27.15 26.82
CA HIS A 258 -2.79 28.43 27.07
C HIS A 258 -4.10 28.27 27.87
N GLU A 259 -4.90 27.25 27.56
CA GLU A 259 -6.12 26.90 28.30
C GLU A 259 -5.82 26.62 29.78
N GLN A 260 -4.75 25.87 30.08
CA GLN A 260 -4.33 25.57 31.46
C GLN A 260 -3.92 26.82 32.26
N LYS A 261 -3.55 27.90 31.56
CA LYS A 261 -3.17 29.18 32.18
C LYS A 261 -4.29 30.22 32.15
N GLY A 262 -5.45 29.89 31.56
CA GLY A 262 -6.54 30.85 31.36
C GLY A 262 -6.17 32.02 30.45
N ILE A 263 -5.20 31.84 29.56
CA ILE A 263 -4.73 32.90 28.65
C ILE A 263 -5.40 32.69 27.29
N ASN A 264 -6.05 33.74 26.77
CA ASN A 264 -6.51 33.77 25.39
C ASN A 264 -5.47 34.47 24.51
N VAL A 265 -4.95 33.75 23.53
CA VAL A 265 -3.99 34.27 22.55
C VAL A 265 -4.59 34.37 21.16
N HIS A 266 -4.12 35.35 20.39
CA HIS A 266 -4.57 35.54 19.01
C HIS A 266 -4.16 34.34 18.14
N PRO A 267 -4.98 33.91 17.15
CA PRO A 267 -4.64 32.76 16.28
C PRO A 267 -3.29 32.86 15.59
N ALA A 268 -2.85 34.08 15.24
CA ALA A 268 -1.52 34.31 14.67
C ALA A 268 -0.37 33.87 15.59
N GLU A 269 -0.50 34.11 16.91
CA GLU A 269 0.50 33.68 17.89
C GLU A 269 0.47 32.16 18.08
N ILE A 270 -0.73 31.56 18.06
CA ILE A 270 -0.86 30.10 18.08
C ILE A 270 -0.12 29.49 16.89
N ASN A 271 -0.35 30.02 15.69
CA ASN A 271 0.29 29.52 14.47
C ASN A 271 1.82 29.69 14.50
N ARG A 272 2.33 30.81 15.01
CA ARG A 272 3.78 31.03 15.21
C ARG A 272 4.38 29.97 16.14
N LEU A 273 3.74 29.70 17.27
CA LEU A 273 4.21 28.70 18.23
C LEU A 273 4.11 27.28 17.68
N VAL A 274 3.06 26.98 16.89
CA VAL A 274 2.91 25.70 16.19
C VAL A 274 4.08 25.43 15.26
N GLN A 275 4.51 26.43 14.49
CA GLN A 275 5.70 26.31 13.64
C GLN A 275 6.96 26.02 14.46
N GLY A 276 7.14 26.68 15.61
CA GLY A 276 8.29 26.46 16.49
C GLY A 276 8.32 25.08 17.17
N CYS A 277 7.17 24.40 17.29
CA CYS A 277 7.10 23.05 17.86
C CYS A 277 7.15 21.94 16.81
N SER A 278 6.86 22.26 15.55
CA SER A 278 6.73 21.26 14.49
C SER A 278 8.10 20.70 14.10
N GLY A 279 8.17 19.40 13.80
CA GLY A 279 9.41 18.71 13.43
C GLY A 279 10.26 18.22 14.61
N ILE A 280 9.96 18.64 15.85
CA ILE A 280 10.64 18.12 17.05
C ILE A 280 10.37 16.60 17.17
N LYS A 281 11.42 15.81 17.40
CA LYS A 281 11.31 14.36 17.67
C LYS A 281 10.42 14.12 18.89
N ARG A 282 9.47 13.20 18.76
CA ARG A 282 8.57 12.76 19.83
C ARG A 282 8.74 11.29 20.17
N THR A 283 8.87 10.42 19.17
CA THR A 283 8.96 8.96 19.34
C THR A 283 9.89 8.35 18.29
N SER A 284 10.33 7.12 18.51
CA SER A 284 10.85 6.25 17.46
C SER A 284 9.81 5.19 17.10
N GLY A 285 9.94 4.59 15.93
CA GLY A 285 9.06 3.54 15.44
C GLY A 285 9.75 2.68 14.39
N GLN A 286 8.95 1.93 13.64
CA GLN A 286 9.41 1.01 12.60
C GLN A 286 8.77 1.36 11.25
N HIS A 287 9.52 1.15 10.17
CA HIS A 287 9.01 1.27 8.82
C HIS A 287 7.95 0.19 8.57
N PRO A 288 6.84 0.49 7.87
CA PRO A 288 5.75 -0.46 7.66
C PRO A 288 6.14 -1.77 6.97
N GLY A 289 7.24 -1.80 6.20
CA GLY A 289 7.72 -3.03 5.56
C GLY A 289 9.19 -3.05 5.17
N GLY A 290 9.93 -2.00 5.52
CA GLY A 290 11.29 -1.78 5.02
C GLY A 290 12.28 -2.59 5.83
N VAL A 291 13.01 -3.46 5.15
CA VAL A 291 14.06 -4.29 5.72
C VAL A 291 15.41 -3.88 5.10
N MET A 292 16.35 -3.53 5.95
CA MET A 292 17.71 -3.16 5.60
C MET A 292 18.60 -4.39 5.63
N ILE A 293 19.29 -4.68 4.53
CA ILE A 293 20.18 -5.83 4.39
C ILE A 293 21.63 -5.35 4.43
N VAL A 294 22.36 -5.81 5.42
CA VAL A 294 23.79 -5.54 5.58
C VAL A 294 24.57 -6.63 4.85
N PRO A 295 25.51 -6.28 3.95
CA PRO A 295 26.32 -7.28 3.30
C PRO A 295 27.25 -7.97 4.30
N LYS A 296 27.50 -9.27 4.12
CA LYS A 296 28.32 -10.08 5.05
C LYS A 296 29.75 -9.57 5.28
N TYR A 297 30.27 -8.75 4.37
CA TYR A 297 31.60 -8.14 4.45
C TYR A 297 31.60 -6.77 5.15
N LYS A 298 30.47 -6.31 5.70
CA LYS A 298 30.30 -5.09 6.49
C LYS A 298 29.57 -5.36 7.80
N ASP A 299 29.63 -4.40 8.70
CA ASP A 299 28.85 -4.37 9.94
C ASP A 299 27.75 -3.30 9.84
N ILE A 300 26.60 -3.49 10.52
CA ILE A 300 25.56 -2.46 10.60
C ILE A 300 26.11 -1.14 11.19
N TYR A 301 27.05 -1.23 12.13
CA TYR A 301 27.66 -0.08 12.78
C TYR A 301 28.54 0.77 11.84
N ASP A 302 28.89 0.26 10.65
CA ASP A 302 29.52 1.05 9.60
C ASP A 302 28.56 2.10 9.00
N PHE A 303 27.25 1.94 9.22
CA PHE A 303 26.20 2.77 8.60
C PHE A 303 25.33 3.49 9.61
N THR A 304 24.94 2.81 10.69
CA THR A 304 23.97 3.35 11.64
C THR A 304 24.02 2.59 12.97
N PRO A 305 23.78 3.29 14.10
CA PRO A 305 23.43 2.61 15.35
C PRO A 305 22.13 1.81 15.20
N ILE A 306 21.86 0.92 16.15
CA ILE A 306 20.60 0.15 16.21
C ILE A 306 19.87 0.43 17.51
N GLN A 307 18.55 0.22 17.53
CA GLN A 307 17.72 0.38 18.71
C GLN A 307 16.47 -0.51 18.66
N TYR A 308 15.65 -0.43 19.70
CA TYR A 308 14.29 -0.95 19.68
C TYR A 308 13.31 0.15 19.25
N PRO A 309 12.27 -0.15 18.45
CA PRO A 309 11.21 0.80 18.15
C PRO A 309 10.47 1.14 19.44
N ALA A 310 10.22 2.44 19.67
CA ALA A 310 9.61 2.96 20.90
C ALA A 310 10.28 2.50 22.21
N ASP A 311 11.55 2.08 22.15
CA ASP A 311 12.32 1.50 23.26
C ASP A 311 11.70 0.23 23.87
N ASP A 312 10.84 -0.48 23.12
CA ASP A 312 10.19 -1.71 23.54
C ASP A 312 11.04 -2.96 23.26
N LYS A 313 11.71 -3.45 24.29
CA LYS A 313 12.55 -4.65 24.23
C LYS A 313 11.76 -5.94 24.10
N GLU A 314 10.50 -5.97 24.56
CA GLU A 314 9.67 -7.18 24.54
C GLU A 314 9.22 -7.52 23.12
N SER A 315 9.19 -6.53 22.22
CA SER A 315 8.88 -6.72 20.80
C SER A 315 9.88 -7.65 20.08
N GLY A 316 11.12 -7.72 20.56
CA GLY A 316 12.21 -8.45 19.90
C GLY A 316 12.67 -7.87 18.55
N VAL A 317 12.06 -6.77 18.10
CA VAL A 317 12.35 -6.14 16.80
C VAL A 317 13.49 -5.14 16.95
N ILE A 318 14.53 -5.29 16.13
CA ILE A 318 15.66 -4.35 16.08
C ILE A 318 15.50 -3.43 14.86
N THR A 319 15.58 -2.12 15.09
CA THR A 319 15.52 -1.10 14.05
C THR A 319 16.85 -0.36 13.88
N THR A 320 17.08 0.17 12.67
CA THR A 320 18.13 1.18 12.45
C THR A 320 17.81 2.46 13.24
N HIS A 321 18.83 3.12 13.78
CA HIS A 321 18.64 4.38 14.50
C HIS A 321 18.41 5.55 13.54
N PHE A 322 19.18 5.56 12.44
CA PHE A 322 18.90 6.44 11.32
C PHE A 322 17.69 5.93 10.55
N ASP A 323 16.89 6.88 10.07
CA ASP A 323 15.85 6.56 9.12
C ASP A 323 16.45 6.14 7.77
N TYR A 324 15.63 5.49 6.94
CA TYR A 324 16.05 5.06 5.62
C TYR A 324 16.62 6.19 4.77
N ASN A 325 16.03 7.39 4.83
CA ASN A 325 16.45 8.52 4.00
C ASN A 325 17.90 8.91 4.25
N SER A 326 18.37 8.77 5.49
CA SER A 326 19.74 9.09 5.88
C SER A 326 20.77 8.09 5.34
N ILE A 327 20.37 6.84 5.11
CA ILE A 327 21.24 5.74 4.64
C ILE A 327 20.86 5.19 3.26
N SER A 328 19.97 5.90 2.55
CA SER A 328 19.48 5.53 1.21
C SER A 328 20.65 5.43 0.23
N GLY A 329 20.65 4.38 -0.60
CA GLY A 329 21.71 4.12 -1.56
C GLY A 329 23.03 3.62 -0.96
N ARG A 330 23.12 3.40 0.35
CA ARG A 330 24.30 2.82 1.02
C ARG A 330 24.19 1.31 1.14
N ILE A 331 23.08 0.83 1.68
CA ILE A 331 22.80 -0.60 1.84
C ILE A 331 21.42 -0.90 1.26
N LEU A 332 21.23 -2.16 0.87
CA LEU A 332 20.02 -2.59 0.20
C LEU A 332 18.80 -2.51 1.12
N LYS A 333 17.69 -2.02 0.57
CA LYS A 333 16.36 -2.05 1.17
C LYS A 333 15.47 -3.03 0.39
N LEU A 334 14.72 -3.87 1.11
CA LEU A 334 13.57 -4.60 0.56
C LEU A 334 12.29 -4.12 1.24
N ASP A 335 11.29 -3.74 0.43
CA ASP A 335 9.97 -3.38 0.93
C ASP A 335 9.03 -4.59 0.90
N ILE A 336 8.99 -5.28 2.03
CA ILE A 336 8.10 -6.41 2.31
C ILE A 336 6.89 -5.80 3.03
N LEU A 337 5.91 -5.36 2.25
CA LEU A 337 4.76 -4.59 2.73
C LEU A 337 3.58 -5.53 3.02
N GLY A 338 2.84 -5.25 4.10
CA GLY A 338 1.56 -5.90 4.38
C GLY A 338 0.44 -5.17 3.64
N HIS A 339 -0.42 -5.91 2.95
CA HIS A 339 -1.56 -5.35 2.22
C HIS A 339 -2.79 -6.27 2.35
N ASP A 340 -3.98 -5.67 2.42
CA ASP A 340 -5.25 -6.40 2.54
C ASP A 340 -5.61 -7.21 1.29
N VAL A 341 -5.17 -6.80 0.09
CA VAL A 341 -5.60 -7.39 -1.18
C VAL A 341 -5.16 -8.86 -1.32
N PRO A 342 -3.90 -9.22 -1.07
CA PRO A 342 -3.50 -10.62 -0.96
C PRO A 342 -4.32 -11.43 0.05
N THR A 343 -4.64 -10.85 1.22
CA THR A 343 -5.48 -11.50 2.23
C THR A 343 -6.90 -11.73 1.71
N ILE A 344 -7.50 -10.73 1.05
CA ILE A 344 -8.83 -10.82 0.44
C ILE A 344 -8.86 -11.94 -0.60
N ILE A 345 -7.89 -11.93 -1.51
CA ILE A 345 -7.79 -12.93 -2.58
C ILE A 345 -7.64 -14.35 -1.99
N ARG A 346 -6.78 -14.51 -0.98
CA ARG A 346 -6.61 -15.79 -0.29
C ARG A 346 -7.91 -16.27 0.37
N MET A 347 -8.62 -15.40 1.07
CA MET A 347 -9.89 -15.75 1.69
C MET A 347 -10.95 -16.14 0.65
N LEU A 348 -10.99 -15.45 -0.49
CA LEU A 348 -11.91 -15.79 -1.59
C LEU A 348 -11.58 -17.15 -2.19
N GLU A 349 -10.30 -17.46 -2.40
CA GLU A 349 -9.86 -18.80 -2.82
C GLU A 349 -10.24 -19.87 -1.80
N ASP A 350 -9.99 -19.64 -0.50
CA ASP A 350 -10.31 -20.59 0.56
C ASP A 350 -11.81 -20.87 0.68
N ILE A 351 -12.66 -19.87 0.42
CA ILE A 351 -14.14 -20.02 0.47
C ILE A 351 -14.68 -20.68 -0.79
N THR A 352 -14.17 -20.32 -1.98
CA THR A 352 -14.78 -20.72 -3.26
C THR A 352 -14.09 -21.90 -3.95
N GLY A 353 -12.83 -22.17 -3.59
CA GLY A 353 -11.96 -23.10 -4.30
C GLY A 353 -11.48 -22.62 -5.67
N VAL A 354 -11.84 -21.39 -6.08
CA VAL A 354 -11.43 -20.81 -7.37
C VAL A 354 -10.06 -20.18 -7.23
N LYS A 355 -9.12 -20.64 -8.05
CA LYS A 355 -7.77 -20.08 -8.09
C LYS A 355 -7.78 -18.70 -8.74
N PRO A 356 -7.29 -17.66 -8.06
CA PRO A 356 -7.30 -16.29 -8.57
C PRO A 356 -6.54 -16.10 -9.88
N GLN A 357 -5.48 -16.90 -10.11
CA GLN A 357 -4.65 -16.81 -11.32
C GLN A 357 -5.36 -17.34 -12.56
N ASP A 358 -6.39 -18.18 -12.39
CA ASP A 358 -7.16 -18.76 -13.48
C ASP A 358 -8.35 -17.88 -13.91
N ILE A 359 -8.58 -16.75 -13.21
CA ILE A 359 -9.69 -15.83 -13.51
C ILE A 359 -9.36 -15.03 -14.78
N PRO A 360 -10.23 -15.04 -15.81
CA PRO A 360 -10.07 -14.22 -17.00
C PRO A 360 -10.20 -12.73 -16.65
N LEU A 361 -9.25 -11.92 -17.12
CA LEU A 361 -9.21 -10.47 -16.86
C LEU A 361 -10.04 -9.63 -17.85
N ASP A 362 -10.82 -10.30 -18.70
CA ASP A 362 -11.67 -9.77 -19.74
C ASP A 362 -13.12 -10.30 -19.66
N ASP A 363 -13.51 -10.90 -18.53
CA ASP A 363 -14.88 -11.36 -18.29
C ASP A 363 -15.89 -10.21 -18.49
N GLU A 364 -16.77 -10.34 -19.48
CA GLU A 364 -17.68 -9.26 -19.90
C GLU A 364 -18.57 -8.76 -18.77
N LYS A 365 -19.08 -9.67 -17.92
CA LYS A 365 -19.95 -9.30 -16.79
C LYS A 365 -19.16 -8.54 -15.73
N THR A 366 -17.92 -8.94 -15.47
CA THR A 366 -17.02 -8.27 -14.53
C THR A 366 -16.60 -6.90 -15.06
N MET A 367 -16.27 -6.77 -16.34
CA MET A 367 -15.97 -5.47 -16.96
C MET A 367 -17.16 -4.51 -16.87
N LYS A 368 -18.38 -5.01 -17.15
CA LYS A 368 -19.61 -4.20 -17.07
C LYS A 368 -19.92 -3.68 -15.65
N LEU A 369 -19.32 -4.26 -14.61
CA LEU A 369 -19.44 -3.78 -13.23
C LEU A 369 -18.90 -2.35 -13.07
N PHE A 370 -17.89 -1.99 -13.86
CA PHE A 370 -17.22 -0.69 -13.81
C PHE A 370 -18.04 0.43 -14.48
N THR A 371 -19.10 0.10 -15.21
CA THR A 371 -19.98 1.05 -15.91
C THR A 371 -21.44 0.96 -15.49
N SER A 372 -21.84 -0.14 -14.85
CA SER A 372 -23.25 -0.40 -14.53
C SER A 372 -23.42 -1.27 -13.28
N THR A 373 -24.60 -1.17 -12.68
CA THR A 373 -25.09 -2.06 -11.61
C THR A 373 -25.79 -3.31 -12.16
N GLU A 374 -26.01 -3.41 -13.47
CA GLU A 374 -26.69 -4.54 -14.12
C GLU A 374 -26.08 -5.91 -13.79
N PRO A 375 -24.74 -6.11 -13.75
CA PRO A 375 -24.15 -7.40 -13.39
C PRO A 375 -24.47 -7.87 -11.96
N LEU A 376 -24.88 -6.94 -11.08
CA LEU A 376 -25.27 -7.23 -9.71
C LEU A 376 -26.74 -7.62 -9.58
N GLY A 377 -27.55 -7.38 -10.62
CA GLY A 377 -29.00 -7.67 -10.63
C GLY A 377 -29.84 -6.70 -9.80
N ILE A 378 -29.37 -5.46 -9.60
CA ILE A 378 -30.05 -4.44 -8.75
C ILE A 378 -30.26 -3.13 -9.51
N ASP A 379 -31.23 -2.33 -9.04
CA ASP A 379 -31.46 -0.96 -9.54
C ASP A 379 -30.42 -0.01 -8.92
N SER A 380 -29.79 0.85 -9.74
CA SER A 380 -28.85 1.88 -9.29
C SER A 380 -29.42 2.80 -8.21
N LYS A 381 -30.74 3.02 -8.21
CA LYS A 381 -31.45 3.80 -7.18
C LYS A 381 -31.43 3.13 -5.80
N ALA A 382 -31.23 1.81 -5.73
CA ALA A 382 -31.19 1.09 -4.46
C ALA A 382 -29.91 1.38 -3.66
N ILE A 383 -28.83 1.80 -4.34
CA ILE A 383 -27.51 2.02 -3.75
C ILE A 383 -26.93 3.42 -4.05
N ASN A 384 -27.75 4.33 -4.59
CA ASN A 384 -27.37 5.71 -4.94
C ASN A 384 -26.10 5.82 -5.79
N THR A 385 -25.85 4.86 -6.69
CA THR A 385 -24.70 4.89 -7.59
C THR A 385 -24.99 4.14 -8.89
N GLU A 386 -24.43 4.63 -10.00
CA GLU A 386 -24.67 4.07 -11.34
C GLU A 386 -23.75 2.88 -11.65
N VAL A 387 -22.64 2.73 -10.92
CA VAL A 387 -21.63 1.68 -11.13
C VAL A 387 -21.64 0.65 -10.01
N GLY A 388 -21.24 -0.59 -10.31
CA GLY A 388 -21.25 -1.71 -9.37
C GLY A 388 -19.97 -1.88 -8.54
N THR A 389 -19.12 -0.86 -8.41
CA THR A 389 -17.75 -1.03 -7.85
C THR A 389 -17.64 -0.84 -6.33
N LEU A 390 -18.74 -0.71 -5.59
CA LEU A 390 -18.70 -0.62 -4.12
C LEU A 390 -17.90 -1.76 -3.49
N GLY A 391 -17.01 -1.44 -2.56
CA GLY A 391 -16.14 -2.42 -1.90
C GLY A 391 -15.00 -3.00 -2.76
N ILE A 392 -14.89 -2.65 -4.05
CA ILE A 392 -13.74 -3.01 -4.89
C ILE A 392 -12.55 -2.10 -4.53
N PRO A 393 -11.35 -2.64 -4.25
CA PRO A 393 -10.17 -1.82 -3.98
C PRO A 393 -9.89 -0.82 -5.10
N GLU A 394 -9.52 0.40 -4.73
CA GLU A 394 -9.41 1.60 -5.59
C GLU A 394 -10.75 2.10 -6.17
N PHE A 395 -11.47 1.24 -6.87
CA PHE A 395 -12.65 1.60 -7.66
C PHE A 395 -13.93 1.85 -6.85
N GLY A 396 -13.97 1.46 -5.58
CA GLY A 396 -15.14 1.63 -4.71
C GLY A 396 -15.27 3.02 -4.07
N THR A 397 -14.21 3.83 -4.10
CA THR A 397 -14.26 5.17 -3.51
C THR A 397 -15.24 6.07 -4.26
N LYS A 398 -15.88 7.01 -3.56
CA LYS A 398 -16.81 7.97 -4.19
C LYS A 398 -16.15 8.77 -5.32
N PHE A 399 -14.87 9.12 -5.15
CA PHE A 399 -14.08 9.82 -6.16
C PHE A 399 -13.91 8.99 -7.44
N VAL A 400 -13.49 7.74 -7.32
CA VAL A 400 -13.27 6.87 -8.48
C VAL A 400 -14.59 6.41 -9.11
N ARG A 401 -15.64 6.17 -8.31
CA ARG A 401 -17.00 5.92 -8.84
C ARG A 401 -17.48 7.06 -9.74
N GLN A 402 -17.27 8.31 -9.34
CA GLN A 402 -17.61 9.46 -10.21
C GLN A 402 -16.75 9.49 -11.47
N MET A 403 -15.46 9.14 -11.38
CA MET A 403 -14.58 9.05 -12.54
C MET A 403 -15.06 7.98 -13.52
N LEU A 404 -15.48 6.80 -13.03
CA LEU A 404 -16.05 5.73 -13.84
C LEU A 404 -17.33 6.19 -14.55
N VAL A 405 -18.22 6.90 -13.85
CA VAL A 405 -19.44 7.47 -14.44
C VAL A 405 -19.09 8.47 -15.55
N ASP A 406 -18.11 9.35 -15.31
CA ASP A 406 -17.66 10.36 -16.27
C ASP A 406 -16.97 9.75 -17.51
N THR A 407 -16.39 8.54 -17.39
CA THR A 407 -15.48 7.98 -18.41
C THR A 407 -16.00 6.74 -19.13
N GLN A 408 -16.91 5.97 -18.52
CA GLN A 408 -17.54 4.76 -19.08
C GLN A 408 -16.53 3.79 -19.74
N PRO A 409 -15.55 3.27 -18.99
CA PRO A 409 -14.50 2.39 -19.53
C PRO A 409 -15.07 1.06 -20.05
N ASN A 410 -14.57 0.59 -21.18
CA ASN A 410 -14.97 -0.67 -21.81
C ASN A 410 -13.81 -1.67 -21.96
N THR A 411 -12.58 -1.26 -21.64
CA THR A 411 -11.36 -2.06 -21.80
C THR A 411 -10.54 -2.10 -20.52
N PHE A 412 -9.72 -3.15 -20.37
CA PHE A 412 -8.81 -3.30 -19.23
C PHE A 412 -7.78 -2.19 -19.22
N SER A 413 -7.25 -1.81 -20.38
CA SER A 413 -6.33 -0.66 -20.46
C SER A 413 -6.97 0.65 -20.00
N GLU A 414 -8.26 0.90 -20.26
CA GLU A 414 -8.96 2.07 -19.72
C GLU A 414 -9.09 2.01 -18.19
N LEU A 415 -9.32 0.84 -17.59
CA LEU A 415 -9.29 0.68 -16.13
C LEU A 415 -7.91 1.00 -15.55
N VAL A 416 -6.83 0.58 -16.22
CA VAL A 416 -5.45 0.93 -15.84
C VAL A 416 -5.23 2.44 -15.90
N ARG A 417 -5.77 3.11 -16.91
CA ARG A 417 -5.70 4.58 -17.01
C ARG A 417 -6.47 5.26 -15.89
N ILE A 418 -7.66 4.77 -15.56
CA ILE A 418 -8.47 5.30 -14.45
C ILE A 418 -7.76 5.11 -13.11
N SER A 419 -7.14 3.95 -12.89
CA SER A 419 -6.30 3.73 -11.73
C SER A 419 -5.20 4.79 -11.66
N GLY A 420 -4.42 4.99 -12.73
CA GLY A 420 -3.40 6.04 -12.79
C GLY A 420 -3.94 7.45 -12.50
N LEU A 421 -5.07 7.83 -13.11
CA LEU A 421 -5.72 9.14 -12.94
C LEU A 421 -6.28 9.37 -11.53
N SER A 422 -6.70 8.29 -10.86
CA SER A 422 -7.24 8.36 -9.50
C SER A 422 -6.17 8.56 -8.43
N HIS A 423 -4.89 8.37 -8.77
CA HIS A 423 -3.77 8.45 -7.87
C HIS A 423 -2.84 9.61 -8.24
N GLY A 424 -2.95 10.70 -7.48
CA GLY A 424 -2.03 11.83 -7.57
C GLY A 424 -2.73 13.17 -7.49
N THR A 425 -2.08 14.13 -6.83
CA THR A 425 -2.58 15.50 -6.73
C THR A 425 -2.46 16.19 -8.10
N ASP A 426 -3.56 16.84 -8.52
CA ASP A 426 -3.69 17.56 -9.79
C ASP A 426 -3.49 16.69 -11.06
N VAL A 427 -3.76 15.38 -10.97
CA VAL A 427 -3.79 14.47 -12.13
C VAL A 427 -5.16 14.50 -12.80
N TRP A 428 -6.23 14.18 -12.05
CA TRP A 428 -7.60 14.23 -12.56
C TRP A 428 -8.27 15.59 -12.32
N LEU A 429 -8.48 15.96 -11.06
CA LEU A 429 -9.10 17.23 -10.68
C LEU A 429 -8.23 18.40 -11.17
N ASN A 430 -8.88 19.44 -11.71
CA ASN A 430 -8.24 20.63 -12.29
C ASN A 430 -7.32 20.36 -13.50
N ASN A 431 -7.29 19.14 -14.03
CA ASN A 431 -6.42 18.74 -15.13
C ASN A 431 -7.16 17.80 -16.11
N ALA A 432 -6.92 16.49 -16.09
CA ALA A 432 -7.47 15.55 -17.07
C ALA A 432 -9.01 15.55 -17.12
N GLN A 433 -9.69 15.78 -15.99
CA GLN A 433 -11.15 15.86 -15.95
C GLN A 433 -11.70 16.95 -16.88
N ASN A 434 -11.06 18.12 -16.88
CA ASN A 434 -11.50 19.24 -17.70
C ASN A 434 -11.29 18.93 -19.18
N LEU A 435 -10.17 18.29 -19.53
CA LEU A 435 -9.84 17.89 -20.90
C LEU A 435 -10.84 16.86 -21.46
N VAL A 436 -11.23 15.89 -20.64
CA VAL A 436 -12.22 14.87 -21.01
C VAL A 436 -13.61 15.49 -21.14
N ARG A 437 -14.04 16.29 -20.16
CA ARG A 437 -15.38 16.92 -20.17
C ARG A 437 -15.54 17.97 -21.28
N SER A 438 -14.48 18.69 -21.64
CA SER A 438 -14.52 19.65 -22.75
C SER A 438 -14.43 18.99 -24.13
N GLY A 439 -14.11 17.69 -24.20
CA GLY A 439 -13.81 16.98 -25.44
C GLY A 439 -12.48 17.38 -26.09
N THR A 440 -11.59 18.05 -25.35
CA THR A 440 -10.25 18.44 -25.85
C THR A 440 -9.35 17.22 -26.05
N ALA A 441 -9.47 16.22 -25.19
CA ALA A 441 -8.77 14.93 -25.29
C ALA A 441 -9.67 13.81 -24.77
N SER A 442 -9.62 12.64 -25.41
CA SER A 442 -10.30 11.44 -24.91
C SER A 442 -9.57 10.81 -23.73
N LEU A 443 -10.22 9.88 -23.01
CA LEU A 443 -9.58 9.13 -21.92
C LEU A 443 -8.29 8.43 -22.39
N SER A 444 -8.28 7.91 -23.62
CA SER A 444 -7.11 7.25 -24.23
C SER A 444 -5.92 8.19 -24.50
N GLN A 445 -6.13 9.52 -24.46
CA GLN A 445 -5.11 10.52 -24.80
C GLN A 445 -4.58 11.29 -23.58
N VAL A 446 -5.35 11.40 -22.49
CA VAL A 446 -4.91 12.14 -21.30
C VAL A 446 -3.77 11.44 -20.56
N ILE A 447 -2.87 12.18 -19.91
CA ILE A 447 -1.75 11.59 -19.19
C ILE A 447 -2.27 10.85 -17.95
N SER A 448 -2.14 9.53 -17.92
CA SER A 448 -2.65 8.70 -16.82
C SER A 448 -1.53 8.09 -15.97
N THR A 449 -0.37 7.84 -16.57
CA THR A 449 0.81 7.27 -15.91
C THR A 449 2.06 7.99 -16.37
N ARG A 450 3.16 7.87 -15.61
CA ARG A 450 4.43 8.46 -16.03
C ARG A 450 4.96 7.84 -17.32
N ASP A 451 4.74 6.55 -17.50
CA ASP A 451 5.13 5.79 -18.68
C ASP A 451 4.48 6.37 -19.95
N ASP A 452 3.22 6.82 -19.86
CA ASP A 452 2.53 7.50 -20.98
C ASP A 452 3.31 8.72 -21.47
N ILE A 453 3.90 9.50 -20.55
CA ILE A 453 4.70 10.68 -20.93
C ILE A 453 5.92 10.23 -21.72
N MET A 454 6.68 9.29 -21.19
CA MET A 454 7.90 8.81 -21.84
C MET A 454 7.59 8.22 -23.21
N LEU A 455 6.59 7.34 -23.31
CA LEU A 455 6.20 6.67 -24.55
C LEU A 455 5.67 7.68 -25.57
N TYR A 456 4.76 8.57 -25.19
CA TYR A 456 4.18 9.57 -26.09
C TYR A 456 5.25 10.51 -26.68
N LEU A 457 6.21 10.95 -25.86
CA LEU A 457 7.32 11.78 -26.31
C LEU A 457 8.25 11.03 -27.27
N ILE A 458 8.59 9.77 -26.96
CA ILE A 458 9.40 8.92 -27.84
C ILE A 458 8.70 8.69 -29.19
N TYR A 459 7.40 8.35 -29.16
CA TYR A 459 6.60 8.16 -30.38
C TYR A 459 6.43 9.44 -31.20
N SER A 460 6.49 10.59 -30.53
CA SER A 460 6.49 11.92 -31.16
C SER A 460 7.88 12.37 -31.65
N GLY A 461 8.92 11.54 -31.48
CA GLY A 461 10.26 11.74 -32.04
C GLY A 461 11.29 12.40 -31.09
N LEU A 462 10.98 12.57 -29.80
CA LEU A 462 11.94 13.06 -28.82
C LEU A 462 13.01 12.01 -28.51
N ASP A 463 14.22 12.47 -28.20
CA ASP A 463 15.30 11.64 -27.68
C ASP A 463 14.86 10.86 -26.43
N LYS A 464 15.21 9.57 -26.38
CA LYS A 464 14.80 8.64 -25.32
C LYS A 464 15.24 9.08 -23.92
N LYS A 465 16.48 9.58 -23.76
CA LYS A 465 17.00 10.03 -22.46
C LYS A 465 16.31 11.33 -22.03
N ARG A 466 16.09 12.26 -22.97
CA ARG A 466 15.35 13.50 -22.69
C ARG A 466 13.90 13.23 -22.29
N SER A 467 13.21 12.34 -22.99
CA SER A 467 11.85 11.89 -22.66
C SER A 467 11.76 11.30 -21.26
N PHE A 468 12.73 10.46 -20.86
CA PHE A 468 12.81 9.92 -19.50
C PHE A 468 13.04 11.00 -18.44
N LYS A 469 13.92 11.96 -18.70
CA LYS A 469 14.16 13.09 -17.77
C LYS A 469 12.90 13.94 -17.58
N ILE A 470 12.20 14.23 -18.67
CA ILE A 470 10.91 14.95 -18.64
C ILE A 470 9.89 14.18 -17.80
N MET A 471 9.71 12.88 -18.07
CA MET A 471 8.84 12.01 -17.28
C MET A 471 9.18 12.06 -15.78
N GLU A 472 10.46 11.90 -15.41
CA GLU A 472 10.90 11.89 -14.01
C GLU A 472 10.71 13.24 -13.31
N ASN A 473 10.80 14.35 -14.03
CA ASN A 473 10.52 15.68 -13.50
C ASN A 473 9.02 15.90 -13.26
N VAL A 474 8.19 15.59 -14.27
CA VAL A 474 6.73 15.76 -14.21
C VAL A 474 6.13 14.89 -13.10
N ARG A 475 6.52 13.61 -13.01
CA ARG A 475 5.99 12.71 -11.97
C ARG A 475 6.38 13.11 -10.54
N LYS A 476 7.37 13.98 -10.36
CA LYS A 476 7.80 14.56 -9.07
C LYS A 476 7.24 15.97 -8.83
N GLY A 477 6.37 16.46 -9.71
CA GLY A 477 5.77 17.78 -9.57
C GLY A 477 6.72 18.94 -9.82
N ARG A 478 7.85 18.68 -10.51
CA ARG A 478 8.84 19.71 -10.84
C ARG A 478 8.47 20.51 -12.10
N GLY A 479 7.47 20.06 -12.85
CA GLY A 479 7.07 20.65 -14.12
C GLY A 479 8.11 20.43 -15.23
N LEU A 480 7.93 21.19 -16.31
CA LEU A 480 8.81 21.25 -17.48
C LEU A 480 9.76 22.44 -17.37
N SER A 481 10.94 22.33 -17.98
CA SER A 481 11.82 23.48 -18.19
C SER A 481 11.41 24.24 -19.45
N GLU A 482 11.71 25.54 -19.55
CA GLU A 482 11.41 26.34 -20.75
C GLU A 482 12.00 25.70 -22.02
N GLU A 483 13.21 25.12 -21.93
CA GLU A 483 13.86 24.41 -23.03
C GLU A 483 13.09 23.15 -23.46
N ASP A 484 12.54 22.41 -22.49
CA ASP A 484 11.74 21.21 -22.77
C ASP A 484 10.40 21.59 -23.41
N GLU A 485 9.76 22.68 -22.97
CA GLU A 485 8.51 23.16 -23.58
C GLU A 485 8.73 23.60 -25.03
N GLU A 486 9.78 24.38 -25.30
CA GLU A 486 10.10 24.81 -26.66
C GLU A 486 10.37 23.60 -27.56
N TYR A 487 11.15 22.62 -27.07
CA TYR A 487 11.42 21.40 -27.81
C TYR A 487 10.16 20.59 -28.08
N MET A 488 9.26 20.45 -27.10
CA MET A 488 7.96 19.80 -27.30
C MET A 488 7.11 20.52 -28.36
N ARG A 489 7.10 21.86 -28.37
CA ARG A 489 6.41 22.67 -29.40
C ARG A 489 7.01 22.47 -30.79
N THR A 490 8.34 22.30 -30.92
CA THR A 490 8.97 22.01 -32.23
C THR A 490 8.50 20.70 -32.87
N LEU A 491 8.01 19.76 -32.04
CA LEU A 491 7.50 18.47 -32.46
C LEU A 491 5.96 18.44 -32.54
N ASN A 492 5.32 19.61 -32.54
CA ASN A 492 3.86 19.79 -32.61
C ASN A 492 3.10 19.08 -31.48
N ILE A 493 3.72 18.92 -30.30
CA ILE A 493 2.99 18.45 -29.12
C ILE A 493 1.97 19.52 -28.71
N PRO A 494 0.69 19.16 -28.50
CA PRO A 494 -0.34 20.14 -28.17
C PRO A 494 -0.07 20.92 -26.88
N GLU A 495 -0.41 22.21 -26.86
CA GLU A 495 -0.18 23.07 -25.69
C GLU A 495 -0.91 22.56 -24.43
N TRP A 496 -2.10 21.96 -24.59
CA TRP A 496 -2.83 21.36 -23.47
C TRP A 496 -2.03 20.24 -22.78
N TYR A 497 -1.18 19.53 -23.53
CA TYR A 497 -0.34 18.45 -23.01
C TYR A 497 0.81 19.01 -22.17
N ILE A 498 1.43 20.10 -22.63
CA ILE A 498 2.46 20.85 -21.91
C ILE A 498 1.87 21.40 -20.60
N ASP A 499 0.72 22.06 -20.67
CA ASP A 499 0.00 22.56 -19.49
C ASP A 499 -0.36 21.45 -18.51
N SER A 500 -0.76 20.28 -19.02
CA SER A 500 -1.08 19.12 -18.18
C SER A 500 0.17 18.63 -17.42
N CYS A 501 1.32 18.55 -18.10
CA CYS A 501 2.60 18.18 -17.47
C CYS A 501 3.00 19.13 -16.33
N ASN A 502 2.76 20.43 -16.49
CA ASN A 502 3.10 21.43 -15.47
C ASN A 502 2.17 21.43 -14.25
N LYS A 503 0.96 20.86 -14.37
CA LYS A 503 -0.02 20.76 -13.27
C LYS A 503 0.26 19.57 -12.35
N ILE A 504 0.61 18.43 -12.91
CA ILE A 504 0.80 17.16 -12.19
C ILE A 504 1.80 17.35 -11.04
N LYS A 505 1.42 16.96 -9.81
CA LYS A 505 2.31 17.00 -8.64
C LYS A 505 2.95 15.66 -8.32
N TYR A 506 2.26 14.58 -8.64
CA TYR A 506 2.72 13.22 -8.42
C TYR A 506 1.97 12.27 -9.34
N MET A 507 2.63 11.22 -9.84
CA MET A 507 2.00 10.24 -10.74
C MET A 507 2.63 8.85 -10.63
N PHE A 508 1.80 7.81 -10.75
CA PHE A 508 2.19 6.41 -10.65
C PHE A 508 2.83 5.84 -11.94
N PRO A 509 3.66 4.77 -11.81
CA PRO A 509 4.04 3.93 -12.93
C PRO A 509 2.89 3.05 -13.43
N LYS A 510 2.86 2.80 -14.74
CA LYS A 510 1.89 1.92 -15.39
C LYS A 510 1.92 0.50 -14.82
N ALA A 511 3.09 -0.04 -14.53
CA ALA A 511 3.25 -1.36 -13.90
C ALA A 511 2.48 -1.49 -12.57
N HIS A 512 2.50 -0.45 -11.74
CA HIS A 512 1.76 -0.42 -10.48
C HIS A 512 0.24 -0.38 -10.73
N ALA A 513 -0.21 0.48 -11.66
CA ALA A 513 -1.61 0.56 -12.04
C ALA A 513 -2.13 -0.79 -12.59
N VAL A 514 -1.37 -1.44 -13.48
CA VAL A 514 -1.72 -2.78 -14.01
C VAL A 514 -1.86 -3.79 -12.88
N ALA A 515 -0.87 -3.91 -12.00
CA ALA A 515 -0.91 -4.87 -10.89
C ALA A 515 -2.15 -4.67 -10.00
N TYR A 516 -2.48 -3.43 -9.66
CA TYR A 516 -3.65 -3.10 -8.83
C TYR A 516 -4.96 -3.41 -9.57
N VAL A 517 -5.06 -3.05 -10.86
CA VAL A 517 -6.26 -3.35 -11.65
C VAL A 517 -6.46 -4.85 -11.83
N MET A 518 -5.40 -5.64 -12.05
CA MET A 518 -5.51 -7.11 -12.11
C MET A 518 -6.13 -7.67 -10.83
N MET A 519 -5.67 -7.21 -9.65
CA MET A 519 -6.21 -7.65 -8.37
C MET A 519 -7.65 -7.20 -8.15
N SER A 520 -7.94 -5.92 -8.41
CA SER A 520 -9.29 -5.37 -8.26
C SER A 520 -10.28 -6.04 -9.21
N PHE A 521 -9.85 -6.39 -10.42
CA PHE A 521 -10.67 -7.14 -11.39
C PHE A 521 -10.95 -8.56 -10.90
N ARG A 522 -9.95 -9.27 -10.38
CA ARG A 522 -10.14 -10.60 -9.75
C ARG A 522 -11.14 -10.53 -8.59
N ILE A 523 -11.05 -9.52 -7.72
CA ILE A 523 -12.02 -9.31 -6.64
C ILE A 523 -13.41 -8.98 -7.19
N ALA A 524 -13.50 -8.17 -8.24
CA ALA A 524 -14.75 -7.84 -8.91
C ALA A 524 -15.40 -9.09 -9.54
N TYR A 525 -14.62 -10.01 -10.08
CA TYR A 525 -15.11 -11.30 -10.57
C TYR A 525 -15.81 -12.08 -9.47
N PHE A 526 -15.22 -12.18 -8.28
CA PHE A 526 -15.88 -12.80 -7.13
C PHE A 526 -17.14 -12.04 -6.70
N LYS A 527 -17.16 -10.70 -6.78
CA LYS A 527 -18.37 -9.93 -6.47
C LYS A 527 -19.54 -10.27 -7.39
N VAL A 528 -19.27 -10.48 -8.67
CA VAL A 528 -20.29 -10.83 -9.67
C VAL A 528 -20.73 -12.28 -9.51
N HIS A 529 -19.77 -13.21 -9.49
CA HIS A 529 -20.04 -14.65 -9.61
C HIS A 529 -20.16 -15.40 -8.28
N TYR A 530 -19.58 -14.88 -7.20
CA TYR A 530 -19.57 -15.48 -5.85
C TYR A 530 -19.91 -14.44 -4.76
N PRO A 531 -21.10 -13.83 -4.80
CA PRO A 531 -21.41 -12.64 -4.01
C PRO A 531 -21.32 -12.87 -2.49
N GLU A 532 -21.78 -14.01 -1.98
CA GLU A 532 -21.68 -14.33 -0.55
C GLU A 532 -20.22 -14.39 -0.07
N ALA A 533 -19.33 -14.98 -0.88
CA ALA A 533 -17.90 -15.02 -0.59
C ALA A 533 -17.29 -13.61 -0.60
N PHE A 534 -17.64 -12.79 -1.60
CA PHE A 534 -17.21 -11.39 -1.67
C PHE A 534 -17.59 -10.60 -0.41
N TYR A 535 -18.87 -10.62 -0.04
CA TYR A 535 -19.35 -9.87 1.13
C TYR A 535 -18.74 -10.41 2.44
N THR A 536 -18.65 -11.73 2.60
CA THR A 536 -18.03 -12.37 3.76
C THR A 536 -16.58 -11.89 3.94
N THR A 537 -15.81 -11.90 2.86
CA THR A 537 -14.41 -11.44 2.88
C THR A 537 -14.32 -9.93 3.10
N TYR A 538 -15.11 -9.12 2.39
CA TYR A 538 -15.11 -7.67 2.53
C TYR A 538 -15.38 -7.25 3.99
N PHE A 539 -16.46 -7.76 4.60
CA PHE A 539 -16.82 -7.40 5.98
C PHE A 539 -15.82 -7.94 7.00
N THR A 540 -15.14 -9.07 6.72
CA THR A 540 -14.03 -9.53 7.56
C THR A 540 -12.89 -8.51 7.58
N THR A 541 -12.49 -7.96 6.42
CA THR A 541 -11.44 -6.93 6.37
C THR A 541 -11.86 -5.59 6.96
N LYS A 542 -13.17 -5.34 7.11
CA LYS A 542 -13.76 -4.10 7.64
C LYS A 542 -14.49 -4.30 8.97
N VAL A 543 -14.19 -5.38 9.69
CA VAL A 543 -14.90 -5.75 10.93
C VAL A 543 -14.86 -4.67 12.00
N GLN A 544 -13.77 -3.89 12.07
CA GLN A 544 -13.60 -2.80 13.04
C GLN A 544 -14.58 -1.63 12.84
N ASP A 545 -15.08 -1.45 11.61
CA ASP A 545 -16.02 -0.40 11.24
C ASP A 545 -17.46 -0.94 11.07
N PHE A 546 -17.67 -2.23 11.33
CA PHE A 546 -18.96 -2.91 11.26
C PHE A 546 -19.71 -2.84 12.60
N ASP A 547 -21.01 -2.55 12.55
CA ASP A 547 -21.88 -2.49 13.73
C ASP A 547 -23.07 -3.44 13.55
N ALA A 548 -22.97 -4.64 14.11
CA ALA A 548 -24.02 -5.65 14.05
C ALA A 548 -25.33 -5.19 14.72
N GLN A 549 -25.26 -4.40 15.80
CA GLN A 549 -26.44 -3.95 16.53
C GLN A 549 -27.26 -2.94 15.71
N LEU A 550 -26.60 -2.14 14.87
CA LEU A 550 -27.23 -1.27 13.90
C LEU A 550 -27.72 -2.05 12.68
N ILE A 551 -26.83 -2.82 12.05
CA ILE A 551 -27.04 -3.42 10.72
C ILE A 551 -28.15 -4.47 10.73
N LEU A 552 -28.22 -5.30 11.78
CA LEU A 552 -29.21 -6.38 11.89
C LEU A 552 -30.62 -5.89 12.26
N LYS A 553 -30.81 -4.59 12.53
CA LYS A 553 -32.16 -3.99 12.63
C LYS A 553 -32.85 -3.89 11.25
N GLY A 554 -32.12 -4.11 10.17
CA GLY A 554 -32.65 -4.24 8.81
C GLY A 554 -32.40 -3.02 7.92
N LYS A 555 -32.77 -3.19 6.65
CA LYS A 555 -32.49 -2.25 5.56
C LYS A 555 -32.93 -0.82 5.84
N ASP A 556 -34.14 -0.60 6.37
CA ASP A 556 -34.68 0.75 6.61
C ASP A 556 -33.85 1.55 7.63
N VAL A 557 -33.25 0.87 8.60
CA VAL A 557 -32.38 1.49 9.61
C VAL A 557 -31.04 1.86 9.00
N VAL A 558 -30.47 0.96 8.19
CA VAL A 558 -29.24 1.21 7.43
C VAL A 558 -29.41 2.40 6.48
N ASP A 559 -30.48 2.41 5.68
CA ASP A 559 -30.77 3.49 4.72
C ASP A 559 -30.93 4.86 5.41
N ARG A 560 -31.53 4.88 6.61
CA ARG A 560 -31.66 6.12 7.39
C ARG A 560 -30.30 6.59 7.90
N ARG A 561 -29.49 5.68 8.44
CA ARG A 561 -28.15 6.01 8.96
C ARG A 561 -27.22 6.51 7.86
N ILE A 562 -27.27 5.91 6.66
CA ILE A 562 -26.54 6.40 5.48
C ILE A 562 -26.94 7.85 5.18
N LYS A 563 -28.23 8.15 5.09
CA LYS A 563 -28.72 9.53 4.84
C LYS A 563 -28.28 10.52 5.91
N GLU A 564 -28.30 10.14 7.19
CA GLU A 564 -27.80 10.98 8.28
C GLU A 564 -26.32 11.31 8.10
N LEU A 565 -25.49 10.32 7.77
CA LEU A 565 -24.06 10.48 7.55
C LEU A 565 -23.76 11.30 6.29
N GLU A 566 -24.48 11.07 5.19
CA GLU A 566 -24.35 11.84 3.94
C GLU A 566 -24.71 13.31 4.13
N ASN A 567 -25.76 13.62 4.90
CA ASN A 567 -26.15 15.00 5.19
C ASN A 567 -25.10 15.74 6.02
N ALA A 568 -24.32 15.03 6.83
CA ALA A 568 -23.25 15.56 7.66
C ALA A 568 -21.84 15.32 7.07
N TYR A 569 -21.73 15.00 5.78
CA TYR A 569 -20.50 14.46 5.17
C TYR A 569 -19.21 15.26 5.46
N ASN A 570 -19.30 16.59 5.43
CA ASN A 570 -18.14 17.47 5.65
C ASN A 570 -17.66 17.48 7.12
N ASP A 571 -18.55 17.16 8.06
CA ASP A 571 -18.31 17.21 9.50
C ASP A 571 -18.06 15.81 10.12
N LEU A 572 -18.12 14.75 9.30
CA LEU A 572 -17.91 13.39 9.77
C LEU A 572 -16.51 13.17 10.35
N THR A 573 -16.46 12.46 11.47
CA THR A 573 -15.22 11.89 12.01
C THR A 573 -14.68 10.78 11.09
N ALA A 574 -13.41 10.41 11.26
CA ALA A 574 -12.82 9.31 10.49
C ALA A 574 -13.57 7.98 10.67
N LYS A 575 -13.98 7.66 11.91
CA LYS A 575 -14.79 6.47 12.22
C LYS A 575 -16.13 6.48 11.48
N GLU A 576 -16.81 7.63 11.45
CA GLU A 576 -18.10 7.76 10.76
C GLU A 576 -17.97 7.67 9.23
N ARG A 577 -16.88 8.16 8.63
CA ARG A 577 -16.61 7.99 7.19
C ARG A 577 -16.37 6.52 6.84
N ASN A 578 -15.63 5.80 7.68
CA ASN A 578 -15.42 4.37 7.48
C ASN A 578 -16.72 3.59 7.65
N GLN A 579 -17.52 3.92 8.68
CA GLN A 579 -18.84 3.33 8.89
C GLN A 579 -19.74 3.57 7.67
N LEU A 580 -19.79 4.80 7.12
CA LEU A 580 -20.55 5.08 5.90
C LEU A 580 -20.13 4.16 4.75
N THR A 581 -18.84 3.97 4.54
CA THR A 581 -18.30 3.09 3.49
C THR A 581 -18.77 1.63 3.68
N VAL A 582 -18.76 1.12 4.90
CA VAL A 582 -19.26 -0.23 5.21
C VAL A 582 -20.78 -0.32 4.98
N LEU A 583 -21.53 0.69 5.40
CA LEU A 583 -22.99 0.73 5.25
C LEU A 583 -23.43 0.79 3.79
N GLU A 584 -22.70 1.48 2.91
CA GLU A 584 -22.96 1.46 1.45
C GLU A 584 -22.89 0.02 0.89
N VAL A 585 -21.91 -0.77 1.32
CA VAL A 585 -21.76 -2.17 0.88
C VAL A 585 -22.84 -3.08 1.51
N VAL A 586 -23.24 -2.81 2.77
CA VAL A 586 -24.38 -3.49 3.40
C VAL A 586 -25.68 -3.22 2.66
N GLN A 587 -25.92 -1.97 2.26
CA GLN A 587 -27.10 -1.59 1.48
C GLN A 587 -27.14 -2.32 0.14
N GLU A 588 -25.99 -2.43 -0.53
CA GLU A 588 -25.85 -3.22 -1.77
C GLU A 588 -26.14 -4.71 -1.53
N MET A 589 -25.54 -5.31 -0.50
CA MET A 589 -25.78 -6.71 -0.14
C MET A 589 -27.27 -6.99 0.09
N TYR A 590 -27.97 -6.11 0.82
CA TYR A 590 -29.41 -6.20 1.04
C TYR A 590 -30.21 -6.01 -0.25
N ALA A 591 -29.80 -5.10 -1.13
CA ALA A 591 -30.45 -4.90 -2.44
C ALA A 591 -30.33 -6.15 -3.33
N ARG A 592 -29.25 -6.92 -3.18
CA ARG A 592 -29.04 -8.22 -3.86
C ARG A 592 -29.78 -9.39 -3.23
N GLY A 593 -30.56 -9.16 -2.17
CA GLY A 593 -31.36 -10.18 -1.50
C GLY A 593 -30.59 -11.06 -0.52
N LEU A 594 -29.33 -10.73 -0.21
CA LEU A 594 -28.54 -11.42 0.81
C LEU A 594 -28.82 -10.83 2.19
N SER A 595 -28.55 -11.59 3.25
CA SER A 595 -28.85 -11.16 4.62
C SER A 595 -27.78 -11.61 5.62
N PHE A 596 -27.81 -11.01 6.81
CA PHE A 596 -26.98 -11.42 7.94
C PHE A 596 -27.78 -12.28 8.91
N GLU A 597 -27.13 -13.33 9.41
CA GLU A 597 -27.58 -14.04 10.61
C GLU A 597 -27.17 -13.28 11.88
N LYS A 598 -27.80 -13.61 13.02
CA LYS A 598 -27.39 -13.05 14.31
C LYS A 598 -26.01 -13.55 14.71
N VAL A 599 -25.23 -12.67 15.34
CA VAL A 599 -24.07 -13.05 16.14
C VAL A 599 -24.49 -14.10 17.18
N GLN A 600 -23.75 -15.20 17.24
CA GLN A 600 -24.07 -16.36 18.06
C GLN A 600 -22.84 -16.76 18.88
N LEU A 601 -23.01 -16.90 20.20
CA LEU A 601 -21.92 -17.17 21.14
C LEU A 601 -21.10 -18.43 20.80
N TYR A 602 -21.72 -19.44 20.19
CA TYR A 602 -21.07 -20.72 19.88
C TYR A 602 -20.81 -20.97 18.38
N LYS A 603 -21.32 -20.12 17.47
CA LYS A 603 -21.09 -20.25 16.02
C LYS A 603 -20.21 -19.15 15.44
N SER A 604 -20.39 -17.89 15.87
CA SER A 604 -19.62 -16.75 15.32
C SER A 604 -18.13 -16.91 15.58
N HIS A 605 -17.29 -16.60 14.61
CA HIS A 605 -15.83 -16.51 14.81
C HIS A 605 -15.48 -15.31 15.71
N SER A 606 -14.21 -15.19 16.11
CA SER A 606 -13.72 -14.02 16.87
C SER A 606 -13.73 -12.77 15.98
N GLU A 607 -13.13 -12.87 14.79
CA GLU A 607 -12.89 -11.74 13.86
C GLU A 607 -13.36 -11.94 12.41
N LYS A 608 -13.71 -13.17 12.00
CA LYS A 608 -14.03 -13.52 10.60
C LYS A 608 -15.52 -13.70 10.41
N PHE A 609 -16.08 -13.15 9.34
CA PHE A 609 -17.45 -13.49 8.93
C PHE A 609 -17.46 -14.91 8.37
N LEU A 610 -18.54 -15.64 8.59
CA LEU A 610 -18.73 -17.01 8.09
C LEU A 610 -19.98 -17.06 7.22
N ILE A 611 -20.00 -17.97 6.24
CA ILE A 611 -21.22 -18.27 5.47
C ILE A 611 -22.06 -19.25 6.31
N GLY A 612 -23.26 -18.82 6.71
CA GLY A 612 -24.24 -19.62 7.42
C GLY A 612 -25.33 -20.19 6.50
N ASP A 613 -26.25 -20.96 7.07
CA ASP A 613 -27.32 -21.63 6.32
C ASP A 613 -28.37 -20.63 5.80
N ASN A 614 -28.56 -19.51 6.48
CA ASN A 614 -29.61 -18.51 6.17
C ASN A 614 -29.03 -17.13 5.82
N GLY A 615 -27.70 -16.98 5.87
CA GLY A 615 -27.03 -15.72 5.59
C GLY A 615 -25.62 -15.67 6.19
N ILE A 616 -24.98 -14.51 6.06
CA ILE A 616 -23.61 -14.32 6.56
C ILE A 616 -23.66 -14.13 8.08
N ILE A 617 -22.86 -14.88 8.82
CA ILE A 617 -22.75 -14.81 10.28
C ILE A 617 -21.64 -13.81 10.65
N PRO A 618 -21.97 -12.68 11.31
CA PRO A 618 -20.94 -11.76 11.79
C PRO A 618 -20.14 -12.35 12.96
N PRO A 619 -18.86 -11.96 13.09
CA PRO A 619 -18.01 -12.37 14.21
C PRO A 619 -18.41 -11.67 15.51
N LEU A 620 -17.88 -12.14 16.63
CA LEU A 620 -18.05 -11.50 17.94
C LEU A 620 -17.54 -10.05 17.94
N MET A 621 -16.43 -9.77 17.25
CA MET A 621 -15.91 -8.40 17.08
C MET A 621 -16.85 -7.46 16.30
N GLY A 622 -17.84 -7.99 15.59
CA GLY A 622 -18.84 -7.16 14.89
C GLY A 622 -19.82 -6.45 15.84
N LEU A 623 -19.75 -6.73 17.15
CA LEU A 623 -20.53 -6.04 18.18
C LEU A 623 -19.73 -4.86 18.74
N ASP A 624 -20.33 -3.66 18.71
CA ASP A 624 -19.67 -2.47 19.27
C ASP A 624 -19.40 -2.67 20.77
N GLY A 625 -18.16 -2.45 21.20
CA GLY A 625 -17.70 -2.74 22.56
C GLY A 625 -17.04 -4.11 22.78
N VAL A 626 -17.13 -5.05 21.83
CA VAL A 626 -16.40 -6.33 21.89
C VAL A 626 -15.05 -6.20 21.18
N GLY A 627 -13.99 -5.95 21.94
CA GLY A 627 -12.62 -5.86 21.40
C GLY A 627 -12.03 -7.21 20.99
N GLU A 628 -11.02 -7.17 20.11
CA GLU A 628 -10.31 -8.34 19.56
C GLU A 628 -9.86 -9.36 20.62
N THR A 629 -9.20 -8.88 21.68
CA THR A 629 -8.71 -9.76 22.77
C THR A 629 -9.84 -10.51 23.46
N VAL A 630 -10.98 -9.84 23.69
CA VAL A 630 -12.15 -10.45 24.33
C VAL A 630 -12.78 -11.47 23.39
N ALA A 631 -12.97 -11.11 22.12
CA ALA A 631 -13.51 -12.02 21.11
C ALA A 631 -12.66 -13.29 20.96
N LYS A 632 -11.33 -13.16 20.87
CA LYS A 632 -10.40 -14.29 20.78
C LYS A 632 -10.49 -15.19 22.02
N LYS A 633 -10.45 -14.62 23.22
CA LYS A 633 -10.61 -15.39 24.47
C LYS A 633 -11.95 -16.12 24.58
N ILE A 634 -13.06 -15.52 24.13
CA ILE A 634 -14.36 -16.20 24.12
C ILE A 634 -14.30 -17.45 23.24
N VAL A 635 -13.72 -17.34 22.04
CA VAL A 635 -13.58 -18.47 21.11
C VAL A 635 -12.63 -19.54 21.63
N GLU A 636 -11.50 -19.14 22.22
CA GLU A 636 -10.54 -20.05 22.86
C GLU A 636 -11.21 -20.82 24.01
N GLU A 637 -11.82 -20.12 24.96
CA GLU A 637 -12.41 -20.75 26.14
C GLU A 637 -13.60 -21.64 25.80
N ARG A 638 -14.49 -21.23 24.88
CA ARG A 638 -15.62 -22.05 24.47
C ARG A 638 -15.20 -23.32 23.72
N SER A 639 -14.02 -23.34 23.11
CA SER A 639 -13.47 -24.53 22.45
C SER A 639 -12.97 -25.58 23.45
N ILE A 640 -12.64 -25.15 24.67
CA ILE A 640 -12.25 -26.03 25.78
C ILE A 640 -13.49 -26.63 26.44
N ALA A 641 -14.47 -25.80 26.79
CA ALA A 641 -15.73 -26.22 27.38
C ALA A 641 -16.82 -25.16 27.21
N GLU A 642 -18.08 -25.59 27.16
CA GLU A 642 -19.22 -24.67 27.16
C GLU A 642 -19.22 -23.77 28.41
N PHE A 643 -19.80 -22.58 28.28
CA PHE A 643 -19.99 -21.68 29.41
C PHE A 643 -21.22 -22.10 30.21
N LEU A 644 -21.07 -22.22 31.52
CA LEU A 644 -22.15 -22.67 32.40
C LEU A 644 -23.11 -21.53 32.79
N SER A 645 -22.59 -20.31 32.84
CA SER A 645 -23.34 -19.09 33.21
C SER A 645 -22.65 -17.84 32.66
N VAL A 646 -23.32 -16.69 32.80
CA VAL A 646 -22.74 -15.38 32.46
C VAL A 646 -21.53 -15.08 33.34
N GLU A 647 -21.56 -15.42 34.63
CA GLU A 647 -20.40 -15.31 35.53
C GLU A 647 -19.21 -16.16 35.06
N ASP A 648 -19.46 -17.38 34.60
CA ASP A 648 -18.42 -18.27 34.06
C ASP A 648 -17.75 -17.67 32.82
N LEU A 649 -18.56 -17.15 31.88
CA LEU A 649 -18.08 -16.44 30.70
C LEU A 649 -17.19 -15.24 31.06
N VAL A 650 -17.63 -14.39 31.99
CA VAL A 650 -16.87 -13.21 32.43
C VAL A 650 -15.55 -13.62 33.07
N SER A 651 -15.57 -14.66 33.91
CA SER A 651 -14.39 -15.13 34.64
C SER A 651 -13.33 -15.74 33.71
N ARG A 652 -13.76 -16.65 32.82
CA ARG A 652 -12.88 -17.40 31.91
C ARG A 652 -12.38 -16.54 30.76
N ALA A 653 -13.29 -15.92 30.01
CA ALA A 653 -12.93 -15.15 28.82
C ALA A 653 -12.51 -13.70 29.13
N LYS A 654 -12.52 -13.29 30.41
CA LYS A 654 -12.17 -11.92 30.86
C LYS A 654 -12.98 -10.84 30.15
N VAL A 655 -14.28 -11.11 29.94
CA VAL A 655 -15.20 -10.19 29.28
C VAL A 655 -15.34 -8.92 30.12
N ASN A 656 -15.01 -7.77 29.54
CA ASN A 656 -15.18 -6.48 30.21
C ASN A 656 -16.65 -6.04 30.19
N LYS A 657 -16.99 -5.03 31.00
CA LYS A 657 -18.37 -4.55 31.13
C LYS A 657 -19.00 -4.12 29.78
N PRO A 658 -18.34 -3.31 28.92
CA PRO A 658 -18.90 -2.96 27.61
C PRO A 658 -19.20 -4.17 26.72
N ALA A 659 -18.26 -5.14 26.64
CA ALA A 659 -18.45 -6.33 25.83
C ALA A 659 -19.61 -7.21 26.36
N LEU A 660 -19.76 -7.28 27.69
CA LEU A 660 -20.86 -8.01 28.32
C LEU A 660 -22.23 -7.36 28.01
N GLU A 661 -22.30 -6.04 28.07
CA GLU A 661 -23.51 -5.27 27.71
C GLU A 661 -23.88 -5.51 26.24
N ALA A 662 -22.91 -5.40 25.33
CA ALA A 662 -23.13 -5.63 23.90
C ALA A 662 -23.63 -7.05 23.59
N LEU A 663 -23.01 -8.08 24.18
CA LEU A 663 -23.44 -9.48 24.03
C LEU A 663 -24.86 -9.70 24.56
N ARG A 664 -25.21 -9.05 25.68
CA ARG A 664 -26.53 -9.15 26.31
C ARG A 664 -27.60 -8.45 25.47
N GLU A 665 -27.35 -7.22 25.04
CA GLU A 665 -28.26 -6.41 24.22
C GLU A 665 -28.55 -7.09 22.87
N HIS A 666 -27.55 -7.72 22.26
CA HIS A 666 -27.72 -8.48 21.03
C HIS A 666 -28.50 -9.79 21.20
N GLY A 667 -28.59 -10.28 22.44
CA GLY A 667 -29.26 -11.53 22.78
C GLY A 667 -28.38 -12.78 22.70
N CYS A 668 -27.05 -12.64 22.67
CA CYS A 668 -26.11 -13.76 22.63
C CYS A 668 -26.16 -14.63 23.90
N LEU A 669 -26.63 -14.07 25.02
CA LEU A 669 -26.58 -14.70 26.34
C LEU A 669 -27.93 -15.27 26.82
N LEU A 670 -28.98 -15.26 25.97
CA LEU A 670 -30.35 -15.62 26.39
C LEU A 670 -30.50 -17.04 26.95
N ASN A 671 -29.62 -17.96 26.54
CA ASN A 671 -29.66 -19.37 26.97
C ASN A 671 -28.73 -19.67 28.15
N LEU A 672 -28.05 -18.66 28.72
CA LEU A 672 -27.15 -18.82 29.86
C LEU A 672 -27.80 -18.29 31.14
N PRO A 673 -27.77 -19.03 32.27
CA PRO A 673 -28.14 -18.48 33.56
C PRO A 673 -27.13 -17.41 34.02
N GLU A 674 -27.53 -16.50 34.90
CA GLU A 674 -26.64 -15.44 35.40
C GLU A 674 -25.45 -16.00 36.19
N SER A 675 -25.70 -16.98 37.07
CA SER A 675 -24.69 -17.57 37.96
C SER A 675 -24.80 -19.09 38.05
N ASN A 676 -23.71 -19.73 38.45
CA ASN A 676 -23.67 -21.16 38.75
C ASN A 676 -24.18 -21.39 40.18
N GLN A 677 -25.23 -22.20 40.35
CA GLN A 677 -25.75 -22.52 41.69
C GLN A 677 -24.91 -23.56 42.45
N ILE A 678 -24.02 -24.29 41.76
CA ILE A 678 -23.16 -25.35 42.32
C ILE A 678 -21.77 -25.26 41.67
N SER A 679 -20.70 -25.29 42.48
CA SER A 679 -19.30 -25.38 42.03
C SER A 679 -18.68 -26.69 42.54
N LEU A 680 -18.20 -27.54 41.63
CA LEU A 680 -17.81 -28.93 41.91
C LEU A 680 -16.47 -29.10 42.64
N PHE A 681 -15.63 -28.06 42.72
CA PHE A 681 -14.36 -28.09 43.47
C PHE A 681 -14.46 -27.53 44.90
N ASN A 682 -15.66 -27.06 45.30
CA ASN A 682 -15.98 -26.56 46.64
C ASN A 682 -16.92 -27.51 47.42
N ILE A 683 -17.13 -28.72 46.91
CA ILE A 683 -17.77 -29.86 47.59
C ILE A 683 -16.67 -30.89 47.81
#